data_AF-A0AA88VB18-F1
#
_entry.id   AF-A0AA88VB18-F1
#
_cell.length_a   1.000
_cell.length_b   1.000
_cell.length_c   1.000
_cell.angle_alpha   90.00
_cell.angle_beta   90.00
_cell.angle_gamma   90.00
#
_symmetry.space_group_name_H-M   'P 1'
#
loop_
_entity.id
_entity.type
_entity.pdbx_description
1 polymer ?
#
loop_
_entity_poly.entity_id
_entity_poly.type
_entity_poly.pdbx_seq_one_letter_code
_entity_poly.pdbx_strand_id
1 'polypeptide(L)'
;MDFLSIALGLLFAVTLIQSLLTLTSTNRSKNLPPGPAPLPIIGNLHQMGNKPHQSLPRLAKIYGLIMSLKLGRVTTVVITSAAAGKEVLQKQDLAFSGRSVPDAVNAHGQAQFSVVWLPVGSRWRSLRKVLNSNIFSGSRLDANQHLRSKKVDELIAYCRRSCQAGFGQRIKEVVEKISGVAGKPKLVDYFPVLKKIDPQRIRQHMAVNFGKVLERFDGLFNERLDFMRLRKPVGSNDVLDVLLNVAEEDPDEIDRTLIERMCLDLFVAGTDTTSSTVEWAMTELLRNPGTVPFFIPRRVEVDVEMWGYNIPKGAQVLVNAWAIGRDPSLWEDCLAFKTERFLASELDAILSHTRRKSKNFPPGPAPLPIIGSLHKLGDQPHQSLAKLAKDYGPIMSLKLGRVTTVVISSSDAAKEVLQKQDIAFSSRSIPDAVNAHSQSQFSVVWLPVGSRWRSLRKILNSNIFSGSRLDANQHLRSTKVEELVSYCRKSCQAGEAVDDSAKEFKELVRSIMAEAGRPNLVDYFPVLKKIDPQGIRRRMTVHFGKVIELCRGLINERLELRRLNKPVGSNDVLDVLLNIAEVIPDEIDVTHIERMCLDLFVAGSDTTSSTLEWAMAELLLNPVTMAKAKAELEQVIGKGKIIEEADVSRLPYLQCIVKEALRMHPAVPFLIPRRVEVDVEACGYTVPKGAQVLVNVWAIGRDPTLWEDPLSFNPERFLASELDVRGRDFELIPFGAGRRICPGLPLAIRTVPVMLGSLINSFNWELDGGVASKELAMEEKFGITLQKAQPLRAVPMPLV
;
A
#
# COMPACT_ATOMS: atom_id res chain seq x y z
N MET A 1 -42.30 -21.67 -62.00
CA MET A 1 -41.42 -20.47 -62.00
C MET A 1 -40.97 -20.28 -63.42
N ASP A 2 -41.41 -19.20 -64.07
CA ASP A 2 -41.22 -19.01 -65.51
C ASP A 2 -39.77 -18.76 -65.87
N PHE A 3 -39.36 -19.31 -67.02
CA PHE A 3 -38.00 -19.24 -67.55
C PHE A 3 -37.48 -17.79 -67.66
N LEU A 4 -38.40 -16.84 -67.89
CA LEU A 4 -38.13 -15.41 -67.93
C LEU A 4 -37.67 -14.86 -66.56
N SER A 5 -38.25 -15.35 -65.46
CA SER A 5 -37.86 -14.94 -64.10
C SER A 5 -36.49 -15.50 -63.72
N ILE A 6 -36.16 -16.71 -64.18
CA ILE A 6 -34.84 -17.32 -63.98
C ILE A 6 -33.78 -16.58 -64.83
N ALA A 7 -34.09 -16.25 -66.08
CA ALA A 7 -33.20 -15.52 -66.98
C ALA A 7 -32.95 -14.07 -66.50
N LEU A 8 -33.99 -13.36 -66.06
CA LEU A 8 -33.86 -12.03 -65.45
C LEU A 8 -33.10 -12.08 -64.12
N GLY A 9 -33.31 -13.12 -63.31
CA GLY A 9 -32.56 -13.37 -62.09
C GLY A 9 -31.07 -13.61 -62.35
N LEU A 10 -30.74 -14.39 -63.39
CA LEU A 10 -29.36 -14.64 -63.81
C LEU A 10 -28.70 -13.41 -64.42
N LEU A 11 -29.41 -12.64 -65.26
CA LEU A 11 -28.90 -11.40 -65.84
C LEU A 11 -28.65 -10.34 -64.76
N PHE A 12 -29.55 -10.23 -63.78
CA PHE A 12 -29.36 -9.38 -62.61
C PHE A 12 -28.18 -9.86 -61.77
N ALA A 13 -28.01 -11.18 -61.56
CA ALA A 13 -26.86 -11.71 -60.85
C ALA A 13 -25.55 -11.44 -61.59
N VAL A 14 -25.49 -11.62 -62.91
CA VAL A 14 -24.28 -11.39 -63.72
C VAL A 14 -23.93 -9.90 -63.79
N THR A 15 -24.91 -9.02 -63.96
CA THR A 15 -24.67 -7.55 -63.94
C THR A 15 -24.31 -7.06 -62.55
N LEU A 16 -24.88 -7.63 -61.49
CA LEU A 16 -24.47 -7.37 -60.11
C LEU A 16 -23.04 -7.85 -59.85
N ILE A 17 -22.67 -9.04 -60.35
CA ILE A 17 -21.32 -9.60 -60.25
C ILE A 17 -20.32 -8.77 -61.07
N GLN A 18 -20.63 -8.37 -62.30
CA GLN A 18 -19.78 -7.49 -63.11
C GLN A 18 -19.66 -6.07 -62.53
N SER A 19 -20.73 -5.54 -61.95
CA SER A 19 -20.71 -4.26 -61.21
C SER A 19 -19.84 -4.38 -59.95
N LEU A 20 -19.99 -5.47 -59.19
CA LEU A 20 -19.12 -5.79 -58.03
C LEU A 20 -17.66 -5.95 -58.46
N LEU A 21 -17.37 -6.64 -59.57
CA LEU A 21 -16.02 -6.87 -60.09
C LEU A 21 -15.38 -5.59 -60.66
N THR A 22 -16.13 -4.74 -61.36
CA THR A 22 -15.62 -3.43 -61.80
C THR A 22 -15.44 -2.45 -60.63
N LEU A 23 -16.28 -2.54 -59.59
CA LEU A 23 -16.05 -1.89 -58.28
C LEU A 23 -14.87 -2.47 -57.49
N THR A 24 -14.33 -3.64 -57.87
CA THR A 24 -13.14 -4.27 -57.24
C THR A 24 -11.81 -3.96 -57.89
N SER A 25 -11.80 -3.23 -59.01
CA SER A 25 -10.55 -2.71 -59.58
C SER A 25 -10.02 -1.57 -58.69
N THR A 26 -9.49 -1.95 -57.54
CA THR A 26 -8.74 -1.06 -56.68
C THR A 26 -7.31 -1.11 -57.17
N ASN A 27 -6.96 -0.18 -58.05
CA ASN A 27 -5.58 0.14 -58.37
C ASN A 27 -4.85 0.40 -57.04
N ARG A 28 -4.12 -0.59 -56.51
CA ARG A 28 -3.23 -0.35 -55.37
C ARG A 28 -2.17 0.61 -55.88
N SER A 29 -2.11 1.80 -55.29
CA SER A 29 -1.01 2.73 -55.52
C SER A 29 0.32 1.97 -55.41
N LYS A 30 1.18 2.12 -56.41
CA LYS A 30 2.54 1.57 -56.40
C LYS A 30 3.22 2.15 -55.18
N ASN A 31 3.49 1.31 -54.17
CA ASN A 31 4.13 1.63 -52.88
C ASN A 31 3.21 1.95 -51.68
N LEU A 32 1.97 1.45 -51.64
CA LEU A 32 1.26 1.35 -50.34
C LEU A 32 1.86 0.27 -49.44
N PRO A 33 1.76 0.40 -48.10
CA PRO A 33 2.12 -0.68 -47.19
C PRO A 33 1.36 -1.97 -47.52
N PRO A 34 1.98 -3.14 -47.33
CA PRO A 34 1.35 -4.45 -47.55
C PRO A 34 0.01 -4.59 -46.81
N GLY A 35 -0.87 -5.47 -47.29
CA GLY A 35 -2.18 -5.66 -46.67
C GLY A 35 -3.04 -6.73 -47.34
N PRO A 36 -4.13 -7.16 -46.69
CA PRO A 36 -5.09 -8.12 -47.26
C PRO A 36 -5.79 -7.55 -48.49
N ALA A 37 -6.11 -8.42 -49.45
CA ALA A 37 -6.91 -8.05 -50.61
C ALA A 37 -8.32 -7.60 -50.15
N PRO A 38 -8.81 -6.42 -50.56
CA PRO A 38 -10.13 -5.93 -50.15
C PRO A 38 -11.25 -6.62 -50.92
N LEU A 39 -12.36 -6.94 -50.24
CA LEU A 39 -13.57 -7.38 -50.92
C LEU A 39 -14.26 -6.21 -51.65
N PRO A 40 -15.06 -6.49 -52.69
CA PRO A 40 -15.91 -5.49 -53.33
C PRO A 40 -16.73 -4.70 -52.31
N ILE A 41 -16.79 -3.36 -52.46
CA ILE A 41 -17.66 -2.43 -51.72
C ILE A 41 -17.35 -2.30 -50.22
N ILE A 42 -17.33 -3.39 -49.46
CA ILE A 42 -17.08 -3.42 -48.01
C ILE A 42 -15.57 -3.41 -47.67
N GLY A 43 -14.70 -3.70 -48.64
CA GLY A 43 -13.26 -3.78 -48.44
C GLY A 43 -12.89 -4.83 -47.39
N ASN A 44 -12.01 -4.48 -46.46
CA ASN A 44 -11.54 -5.31 -45.36
C ASN A 44 -12.43 -5.21 -44.11
N LEU A 45 -13.61 -4.55 -44.15
CA LEU A 45 -14.51 -4.44 -42.98
C LEU A 45 -14.90 -5.81 -42.42
N HIS A 46 -15.12 -6.80 -43.29
CA HIS A 46 -15.43 -8.17 -42.90
C HIS A 46 -14.33 -8.83 -42.05
N GLN A 47 -13.07 -8.39 -42.19
CA GLN A 47 -11.93 -8.91 -41.42
C GLN A 47 -11.78 -8.22 -40.07
N MET A 48 -12.51 -7.12 -39.81
CA MET A 48 -12.43 -6.38 -38.55
C MET A 48 -13.19 -7.06 -37.42
N GLY A 49 -14.31 -7.73 -37.75
CA GLY A 49 -15.21 -8.32 -36.76
C GLY A 49 -15.73 -7.30 -35.72
N ASN A 50 -16.31 -7.81 -34.64
CA ASN A 50 -16.91 -6.96 -33.59
C ASN A 50 -15.89 -6.31 -32.64
N LYS A 51 -14.60 -6.68 -32.73
CA LYS A 51 -13.50 -6.17 -31.89
C LYS A 51 -12.28 -5.80 -32.75
N PRO A 52 -12.32 -4.65 -33.47
CA PRO A 52 -11.28 -4.26 -34.42
C PRO A 52 -9.88 -4.19 -33.79
N HIS A 53 -9.78 -3.72 -32.54
CA HIS A 53 -8.52 -3.65 -31.79
C HIS A 53 -7.83 -5.02 -31.60
N GLN A 54 -8.57 -6.15 -31.66
CA GLN A 54 -8.04 -7.52 -31.54
C GLN A 54 -7.83 -8.25 -32.88
N SER A 55 -8.50 -7.82 -33.95
CA SER A 55 -8.35 -8.39 -35.29
C SER A 55 -7.17 -7.76 -36.05
N LEU A 56 -6.94 -6.46 -35.86
CA LEU A 56 -5.82 -5.73 -36.47
C LEU A 56 -4.43 -6.32 -36.13
N PRO A 57 -4.11 -6.74 -34.88
CA PRO A 57 -2.83 -7.38 -34.57
C PRO A 57 -2.64 -8.73 -35.26
N ARG A 58 -3.72 -9.47 -35.51
CA ARG A 58 -3.67 -10.74 -36.25
C ARG A 58 -3.32 -10.52 -37.72
N LEU A 59 -3.90 -9.48 -38.33
CA LEU A 59 -3.54 -9.07 -39.69
C LEU A 59 -2.12 -8.52 -39.76
N ALA A 60 -1.66 -7.77 -38.76
CA ALA A 60 -0.29 -7.24 -38.70
C ALA A 60 0.78 -8.35 -38.64
N LYS A 61 0.48 -9.52 -38.04
CA LYS A 61 1.38 -10.69 -38.08
C LYS A 61 1.58 -11.26 -39.48
N ILE A 62 0.61 -11.06 -40.39
CA ILE A 62 0.61 -11.61 -41.74
C ILE A 62 1.15 -10.59 -42.74
N TYR A 63 0.76 -9.32 -42.58
CA TYR A 63 1.03 -8.25 -43.54
C TYR A 63 2.05 -7.23 -43.05
N GLY A 64 2.56 -7.33 -41.82
CA GLY A 64 3.57 -6.42 -41.27
C GLY A 64 3.00 -5.38 -40.29
N LEU A 65 3.89 -4.78 -39.50
CA LEU A 65 3.54 -3.84 -38.41
C LEU A 65 3.04 -2.48 -38.90
N ILE A 66 3.22 -2.20 -40.19
CA ILE A 66 2.61 -1.10 -40.94
C ILE A 66 1.90 -1.75 -42.13
N MET A 67 0.57 -1.68 -42.15
CA MET A 67 -0.23 -2.33 -43.19
C MET A 67 -1.33 -1.41 -43.72
N SER A 68 -1.77 -1.63 -44.96
CA SER A 68 -2.90 -0.92 -45.53
C SER A 68 -4.17 -1.79 -45.52
N LEU A 69 -5.27 -1.18 -45.10
CA LEU A 69 -6.62 -1.74 -45.17
C LEU A 69 -7.52 -0.79 -45.95
N LYS A 70 -8.58 -1.33 -46.53
CA LYS A 70 -9.64 -0.56 -47.15
C LYS A 70 -10.93 -0.77 -46.35
N LEU A 71 -11.29 0.15 -45.47
CA LEU A 71 -12.51 0.05 -44.65
C LEU A 71 -13.66 0.72 -45.41
N GLY A 72 -14.47 -0.08 -46.11
CA GLY A 72 -15.44 0.44 -47.09
C GLY A 72 -14.71 1.12 -48.24
N ARG A 73 -14.85 2.45 -48.37
CA ARG A 73 -14.11 3.25 -49.37
C ARG A 73 -12.90 3.99 -48.81
N VAL A 74 -12.66 3.93 -47.50
CA VAL A 74 -11.57 4.64 -46.84
C VAL A 74 -10.30 3.79 -46.85
N THR A 75 -9.22 4.33 -47.39
CA THR A 75 -7.88 3.72 -47.23
C THR A 75 -7.36 4.04 -45.84
N THR A 76 -7.09 3.01 -45.05
CA THR A 76 -6.64 3.11 -43.67
C THR A 76 -5.27 2.46 -43.54
N VAL A 77 -4.25 3.22 -43.16
CA VAL A 77 -2.94 2.69 -42.78
C VAL A 77 -2.97 2.38 -41.29
N VAL A 78 -2.69 1.12 -40.93
CA VAL A 78 -2.69 0.65 -39.56
C VAL A 78 -1.26 0.50 -39.07
N ILE A 79 -0.97 1.11 -37.93
CA ILE A 79 0.34 1.06 -37.27
C ILE A 79 0.18 0.31 -35.96
N THR A 80 0.91 -0.79 -35.80
CA THR A 80 0.92 -1.60 -34.57
C THR A 80 2.28 -1.59 -33.86
N SER A 81 3.24 -0.79 -34.33
CA SER A 81 4.57 -0.63 -33.73
C SER A 81 4.71 0.72 -33.03
N ALA A 82 5.33 0.76 -31.85
CA ALA A 82 5.64 2.02 -31.16
C ALA A 82 6.69 2.86 -31.90
N ALA A 83 7.66 2.25 -32.59
CA ALA A 83 8.66 3.00 -33.34
C ALA A 83 7.98 3.82 -34.45
N ALA A 84 7.11 3.18 -35.23
CA ALA A 84 6.32 3.84 -36.26
C ALA A 84 5.26 4.80 -35.68
N GLY A 85 4.69 4.47 -34.52
CA GLY A 85 3.78 5.37 -33.80
C GLY A 85 4.48 6.64 -33.31
N LYS A 86 5.71 6.54 -32.79
CA LYS A 86 6.55 7.66 -32.38
C LYS A 86 6.90 8.54 -33.58
N GLU A 87 7.28 7.94 -34.70
CA GLU A 87 7.57 8.67 -35.94
C GLU A 87 6.36 9.50 -36.41
N VAL A 88 5.17 8.89 -36.46
CA VAL A 88 3.93 9.56 -36.90
C VAL A 88 3.45 10.62 -35.90
N LEU A 89 3.53 10.36 -34.61
CA LEU A 89 2.95 11.24 -33.58
C LEU A 89 3.92 12.29 -33.01
N GLN A 90 5.23 12.13 -33.22
CA GLN A 90 6.24 13.07 -32.71
C GLN A 90 7.09 13.72 -33.82
N LYS A 91 7.57 12.95 -34.80
CA LYS A 91 8.47 13.50 -35.84
C LYS A 91 7.73 14.05 -37.06
N GLN A 92 6.59 13.45 -37.40
CA GLN A 92 5.71 13.83 -38.51
C GLN A 92 4.35 14.35 -38.01
N ASP A 93 4.30 14.84 -36.78
CA ASP A 93 3.09 15.22 -36.05
C ASP A 93 2.21 16.20 -36.84
N LEU A 94 2.81 17.18 -37.53
CA LEU A 94 2.09 18.15 -38.35
C LEU A 94 1.41 17.49 -39.57
N ALA A 95 2.10 16.57 -40.26
CA ALA A 95 1.58 15.87 -41.42
C ALA A 95 0.40 14.93 -41.08
N PHE A 96 0.33 14.46 -39.83
CA PHE A 96 -0.70 13.56 -39.32
C PHE A 96 -1.62 14.18 -38.26
N SER A 97 -1.55 15.50 -38.09
CA SER A 97 -2.32 16.22 -37.08
C SER A 97 -3.83 16.25 -37.37
N GLY A 98 -4.22 16.06 -38.62
CA GLY A 98 -5.62 16.04 -39.07
C GLY A 98 -6.37 14.79 -38.59
N ARG A 99 -7.54 14.99 -37.99
CA ARG A 99 -8.40 13.90 -37.50
C ARG A 99 -9.58 13.68 -38.43
N SER A 100 -9.87 12.42 -38.74
CA SER A 100 -11.12 12.06 -39.42
C SER A 100 -12.27 12.22 -38.44
N VAL A 101 -13.17 13.18 -38.70
CA VAL A 101 -14.34 13.46 -37.86
C VAL A 101 -15.43 12.42 -38.14
N PRO A 102 -15.82 11.59 -37.17
CA PRO A 102 -16.96 10.68 -37.30
C PRO A 102 -18.24 11.47 -37.58
N ASP A 103 -19.13 10.94 -38.40
CA ASP A 103 -20.29 11.72 -38.88
C ASP A 103 -21.20 12.18 -37.72
N ALA A 104 -21.28 11.36 -36.67
CA ALA A 104 -22.03 11.66 -35.44
C ALA A 104 -21.54 12.93 -34.71
N VAL A 105 -20.27 13.29 -34.84
CA VAL A 105 -19.65 14.46 -34.19
C VAL A 105 -19.97 15.77 -34.94
N ASN A 106 -20.51 15.68 -36.16
CA ASN A 106 -21.01 16.86 -36.86
C ASN A 106 -22.40 17.33 -36.36
N ALA A 107 -23.03 16.59 -35.44
CA ALA A 107 -24.28 17.00 -34.82
C ALA A 107 -24.11 18.36 -34.09
N HIS A 108 -25.04 19.30 -34.33
CA HIS A 108 -24.97 20.69 -33.85
C HIS A 108 -23.67 21.44 -34.20
N GLY A 109 -22.94 21.01 -35.24
CA GLY A 109 -21.68 21.65 -35.63
C GLY A 109 -20.53 21.44 -34.65
N GLN A 110 -20.62 20.51 -33.69
CA GLN A 110 -19.64 20.32 -32.61
C GLN A 110 -18.19 20.18 -33.12
N ALA A 111 -17.99 19.49 -34.24
CA ALA A 111 -16.67 19.34 -34.87
C ALA A 111 -15.97 20.67 -35.21
N GLN A 112 -16.72 21.76 -35.42
CA GLN A 112 -16.19 23.08 -35.79
C GLN A 112 -15.73 23.92 -34.60
N PHE A 113 -16.05 23.50 -33.38
CA PHE A 113 -15.73 24.21 -32.13
C PHE A 113 -14.95 23.35 -31.14
N SER A 114 -14.81 22.05 -31.43
CA SER A 114 -14.18 21.09 -30.54
C SER A 114 -12.66 21.14 -30.62
N VAL A 115 -11.99 21.34 -29.49
CA VAL A 115 -10.51 21.29 -29.40
C VAL A 115 -9.95 19.90 -29.77
N VAL A 116 -10.80 18.87 -29.67
CA VAL A 116 -10.48 17.48 -30.01
C VAL A 116 -10.52 17.22 -31.53
N TRP A 117 -11.34 17.96 -32.29
CA TRP A 117 -11.59 17.69 -33.71
C TRP A 117 -11.18 18.82 -34.65
N LEU A 118 -10.97 20.03 -34.12
CA LEU A 118 -10.48 21.19 -34.86
C LEU A 118 -9.13 20.87 -35.52
N PRO A 119 -8.94 21.25 -36.81
CA PRO A 119 -7.65 21.15 -37.46
C PRO A 119 -6.65 22.11 -36.79
N VAL A 120 -5.36 21.77 -36.87
CA VAL A 120 -4.30 22.61 -36.32
C VAL A 120 -4.25 23.94 -37.08
N GLY A 121 -4.65 25.01 -36.40
CA GLY A 121 -4.69 26.38 -36.90
C GLY A 121 -4.65 27.38 -35.74
N SER A 122 -4.79 28.68 -36.01
CA SER A 122 -4.77 29.73 -34.97
C SER A 122 -5.76 29.44 -33.85
N ARG A 123 -7.03 29.21 -34.20
CA ARG A 123 -8.11 28.90 -33.25
C ARG A 123 -7.80 27.71 -32.34
N TRP A 124 -7.26 26.62 -32.89
CA TRP A 124 -6.88 25.45 -32.10
C TRP A 124 -5.70 25.72 -31.15
N ARG A 125 -4.71 26.51 -31.59
CA ARG A 125 -3.54 26.87 -30.77
C ARG A 125 -3.93 27.76 -29.60
N SER A 126 -4.79 28.76 -29.83
CA SER A 126 -5.30 29.65 -28.79
C SER A 126 -6.07 28.88 -27.73
N LEU A 127 -7.00 28.00 -28.15
CA LEU A 127 -7.74 27.13 -27.24
C LEU A 127 -6.82 26.23 -26.40
N ARG A 128 -5.82 25.62 -27.03
CA ARG A 128 -4.87 24.73 -26.34
C ARG A 128 -3.99 25.50 -25.34
N LYS A 129 -3.61 26.74 -25.65
CA LYS A 129 -2.86 27.61 -24.74
C LYS A 129 -3.69 27.94 -23.49
N VAL A 130 -4.96 28.29 -23.67
CA VAL A 130 -5.88 28.60 -22.56
C VAL A 130 -6.07 27.39 -21.65
N LEU A 131 -6.35 26.21 -22.23
CA LEU A 131 -6.50 24.98 -21.46
C LEU A 131 -5.25 24.66 -20.63
N ASN A 132 -4.06 24.73 -21.23
CA ASN A 132 -2.83 24.35 -20.55
C ASN A 132 -2.37 25.36 -19.49
N SER A 133 -2.52 26.66 -19.75
CA SER A 133 -2.05 27.70 -18.83
C SER A 133 -3.02 27.93 -17.67
N ASN A 134 -4.33 27.82 -17.94
CA ASN A 134 -5.34 28.31 -17.01
C ASN A 134 -6.20 27.20 -16.37
N ILE A 135 -6.36 26.04 -17.01
CA ILE A 135 -7.18 24.93 -16.50
C ILE A 135 -6.32 23.75 -16.02
N PHE A 136 -5.31 23.37 -16.81
CA PHE A 136 -4.47 22.19 -16.57
C PHE A 136 -3.06 22.50 -16.09
N SER A 137 -2.75 23.75 -15.73
CA SER A 137 -1.46 24.09 -15.12
C SER A 137 -1.35 23.48 -13.73
N GLY A 138 -0.13 23.11 -13.32
CA GLY A 138 0.10 22.46 -12.02
C GLY A 138 -0.46 23.27 -10.86
N SER A 139 -0.24 24.59 -10.85
CA SER A 139 -0.77 25.50 -9.84
C SER A 139 -2.30 25.53 -9.77
N ARG A 140 -2.98 25.49 -10.93
CA ARG A 140 -4.45 25.49 -11.01
C ARG A 140 -5.04 24.13 -10.63
N LEU A 141 -4.36 23.04 -10.96
CA LEU A 141 -4.70 21.72 -10.49
C LEU A 141 -4.56 21.65 -8.96
N ASP A 142 -3.44 22.08 -8.38
CA ASP A 142 -3.17 22.02 -6.95
C ASP A 142 -4.15 22.89 -6.14
N ALA A 143 -4.43 24.11 -6.59
CA ALA A 143 -5.41 25.00 -5.94
C ALA A 143 -6.81 24.36 -5.81
N ASN A 144 -7.19 23.53 -6.77
CA ASN A 144 -8.48 22.84 -6.81
C ASN A 144 -8.41 21.37 -6.32
N GLN A 145 -7.32 20.95 -5.68
CA GLN A 145 -7.15 19.60 -5.16
C GLN A 145 -8.27 19.23 -4.17
N HIS A 146 -8.67 20.17 -3.32
CA HIS A 146 -9.72 19.98 -2.32
C HIS A 146 -11.08 19.60 -2.95
N LEU A 147 -11.44 20.17 -4.11
CA LEU A 147 -12.67 19.83 -4.84
C LEU A 147 -12.61 18.41 -5.42
N ARG A 148 -11.44 17.99 -5.92
CA ARG A 148 -11.23 16.62 -6.42
C ARG A 148 -11.30 15.60 -5.29
N SER A 149 -10.67 15.87 -4.14
CA SER A 149 -10.77 15.03 -2.94
C SER A 149 -12.22 14.92 -2.48
N LYS A 150 -12.94 16.03 -2.38
CA LYS A 150 -14.37 16.05 -2.01
C LYS A 150 -15.23 15.22 -2.95
N LYS A 151 -15.01 15.28 -4.27
CA LYS A 151 -15.75 14.46 -5.24
C LYS A 151 -15.43 12.97 -5.16
N VAL A 152 -14.19 12.61 -4.83
CA VAL A 152 -13.80 11.22 -4.53
C VAL A 152 -14.49 10.73 -3.26
N ASP A 153 -14.58 11.55 -2.22
CA ASP A 153 -15.28 11.22 -0.98
C ASP A 153 -16.79 11.05 -1.20
N GLU A 154 -17.41 11.92 -2.01
CA GLU A 154 -18.81 11.79 -2.41
C GLU A 154 -19.08 10.50 -3.21
N LEU A 155 -18.17 10.12 -4.12
CA LEU A 155 -18.23 8.85 -4.87
C LEU A 155 -18.10 7.64 -3.94
N ILE A 156 -17.15 7.67 -3.00
CA ILE A 156 -16.98 6.60 -2.00
C ILE A 156 -18.21 6.49 -1.10
N ALA A 157 -18.76 7.62 -0.65
CA ALA A 157 -19.97 7.66 0.15
C ALA A 157 -21.20 7.12 -0.62
N TYR A 158 -21.30 7.43 -1.92
CA TYR A 158 -22.30 6.85 -2.81
C TYR A 158 -22.14 5.32 -2.91
N CYS A 159 -20.93 4.81 -3.19
CA CYS A 159 -20.66 3.37 -3.25
C CYS A 159 -20.98 2.65 -1.93
N ARG A 160 -20.72 3.28 -0.77
CA ARG A 160 -21.05 2.74 0.55
C ARG A 160 -22.57 2.65 0.77
N ARG A 161 -23.32 3.70 0.42
CA ARG A 161 -24.80 3.70 0.51
C ARG A 161 -25.42 2.65 -0.43
N SER A 162 -24.90 2.51 -1.63
CA SER A 162 -25.34 1.48 -2.58
C SER A 162 -25.07 0.05 -2.09
N CYS A 163 -23.96 -0.19 -1.37
CA CYS A 163 -23.68 -1.48 -0.74
C CYS A 163 -24.65 -1.82 0.40
N GLN A 164 -25.10 -0.83 1.18
CA GLN A 164 -26.06 -1.03 2.28
C GLN A 164 -27.47 -1.38 1.78
N ALA A 165 -27.82 -0.98 0.56
CA ALA A 165 -29.12 -1.28 -0.06
C ALA A 165 -29.21 -2.66 -0.75
N GLY A 166 -28.14 -3.48 -0.72
CA GLY A 166 -28.15 -4.85 -1.24
C GLY A 166 -28.25 -5.00 -2.77
N PHE A 167 -28.22 -3.91 -3.53
CA PHE A 167 -28.25 -3.95 -5.00
C PHE A 167 -26.84 -4.07 -5.59
N GLY A 168 -26.53 -5.21 -6.20
CA GLY A 168 -25.38 -5.32 -7.09
C GLY A 168 -25.63 -4.50 -8.37
N GLN A 169 -24.98 -3.34 -8.50
CA GLN A 169 -25.03 -2.53 -9.72
C GLN A 169 -23.75 -2.68 -10.53
N ARG A 170 -23.87 -2.66 -11.86
CA ARG A 170 -22.72 -2.61 -12.77
C ARG A 170 -21.97 -1.30 -12.51
N ILE A 171 -20.67 -1.38 -12.23
CA ILE A 171 -19.80 -0.20 -12.00
C ILE A 171 -19.95 0.83 -13.13
N LYS A 172 -20.13 0.34 -14.37
CA LYS A 172 -20.43 1.16 -15.54
C LYS A 172 -21.69 2.02 -15.39
N GLU A 173 -22.79 1.49 -14.84
CA GLU A 173 -24.05 2.22 -14.64
C GLU A 173 -23.96 3.27 -13.51
N VAL A 174 -23.10 3.03 -12.50
CA VAL A 174 -22.82 3.99 -11.42
C VAL A 174 -22.07 5.21 -11.94
N VAL A 175 -21.18 5.03 -12.93
CA VAL A 175 -20.41 6.12 -13.54
C VAL A 175 -21.10 6.70 -14.80
N GLU A 176 -21.90 5.91 -15.51
CA GLU A 176 -22.76 6.35 -16.63
C GLU A 176 -24.01 7.11 -16.16
N LYS A 177 -24.51 6.88 -14.93
CA LYS A 177 -25.52 7.76 -14.30
C LYS A 177 -25.05 9.22 -14.17
N ILE A 178 -23.75 9.45 -14.34
CA ILE A 178 -23.11 10.78 -14.38
C ILE A 178 -22.68 11.17 -15.82
N SER A 179 -22.74 10.29 -16.83
CA SER A 179 -22.28 10.61 -18.19
C SER A 179 -22.79 9.65 -19.27
N GLY A 180 -23.44 10.20 -20.31
CA GLY A 180 -24.02 9.43 -21.41
C GLY A 180 -23.27 9.56 -22.74
N VAL A 181 -22.76 8.41 -23.20
CA VAL A 181 -22.64 7.91 -24.59
C VAL A 181 -21.86 8.73 -25.64
N ALA A 182 -20.64 8.30 -25.97
CA ALA A 182 -20.08 8.39 -27.33
C ALA A 182 -18.91 7.40 -27.55
N GLY A 183 -19.04 6.41 -28.44
CA GLY A 183 -17.87 5.54 -28.74
C GLY A 183 -18.00 4.35 -29.70
N LYS A 184 -19.10 4.17 -30.45
CA LYS A 184 -19.23 3.04 -31.39
C LYS A 184 -19.07 3.49 -32.86
N PRO A 185 -18.15 2.92 -33.66
CA PRO A 185 -18.04 3.21 -35.09
C PRO A 185 -19.26 2.65 -35.86
N LYS A 186 -19.78 3.41 -36.83
CA LYS A 186 -21.02 3.06 -37.57
C LYS A 186 -20.78 3.01 -39.07
N LEU A 187 -21.64 2.31 -39.81
CA LEU A 187 -21.48 2.14 -41.27
C LEU A 187 -21.34 3.48 -42.02
N VAL A 188 -22.05 4.53 -41.59
CA VAL A 188 -21.99 5.86 -42.21
C VAL A 188 -20.59 6.47 -42.22
N ASP A 189 -19.72 6.09 -41.26
CA ASP A 189 -18.35 6.59 -41.16
C ASP A 189 -17.43 6.03 -42.26
N TYR A 190 -17.81 4.90 -42.87
CA TYR A 190 -17.00 4.19 -43.88
C TYR A 190 -17.54 4.30 -45.32
N PHE A 191 -18.76 4.85 -45.47
CA PHE A 191 -19.46 5.00 -46.75
C PHE A 191 -19.95 6.44 -46.95
N PRO A 192 -19.17 7.30 -47.65
CA PRO A 192 -19.49 8.74 -47.80
C PRO A 192 -20.88 9.05 -48.38
N VAL A 193 -21.42 8.16 -49.23
CA VAL A 193 -22.76 8.28 -49.82
C VAL A 193 -23.88 8.24 -48.77
N LEU A 194 -23.67 7.53 -47.65
CA LEU A 194 -24.68 7.40 -46.59
C LEU A 194 -24.77 8.64 -45.68
N LYS A 195 -23.77 9.56 -45.73
CA LYS A 195 -23.77 10.79 -44.91
C LYS A 195 -24.94 11.72 -45.23
N LYS A 196 -25.54 11.64 -46.42
CA LYS A 196 -26.65 12.52 -46.83
C LYS A 196 -28.02 12.10 -46.29
N ILE A 197 -28.17 10.86 -45.79
CA ILE A 197 -29.50 10.24 -45.59
C ILE A 197 -29.81 9.93 -44.11
N ASP A 198 -28.84 10.12 -43.18
CA ASP A 198 -28.90 9.74 -41.74
C ASP A 198 -29.78 8.50 -41.44
N PRO A 199 -29.53 7.35 -42.10
CA PRO A 199 -30.48 6.24 -42.15
C PRO A 199 -30.71 5.55 -40.80
N GLN A 200 -29.85 5.81 -39.80
CA GLN A 200 -29.96 5.29 -38.44
C GLN A 200 -30.39 6.37 -37.43
N ARG A 201 -30.85 7.55 -37.88
CA ARG A 201 -31.20 8.74 -37.05
C ARG A 201 -30.12 9.12 -36.04
N ILE A 202 -28.85 8.89 -36.38
CA ILE A 202 -27.73 9.01 -35.46
C ILE A 202 -27.48 10.47 -35.11
N ARG A 203 -27.57 11.36 -36.10
CA ARG A 203 -27.37 12.80 -35.88
C ARG A 203 -28.50 13.36 -35.05
N GLN A 204 -29.74 12.94 -35.30
CA GLN A 204 -30.88 13.31 -34.44
C GLN A 204 -30.70 12.83 -32.99
N HIS A 205 -30.29 11.58 -32.78
CA HIS A 205 -30.12 11.04 -31.43
C HIS A 205 -28.98 11.73 -30.66
N MET A 206 -27.83 11.98 -31.32
CA MET A 206 -26.73 12.74 -30.73
C MET A 206 -27.09 14.22 -30.52
N ALA A 207 -27.84 14.83 -31.44
CA ALA A 207 -28.30 16.20 -31.32
C ALA A 207 -29.23 16.40 -30.10
N VAL A 208 -30.14 15.46 -29.84
CA VAL A 208 -31.00 15.49 -28.65
C VAL A 208 -30.17 15.39 -27.37
N ASN A 209 -29.17 14.50 -27.34
CA ASN A 209 -28.34 14.30 -26.15
C ASN A 209 -27.39 15.48 -25.89
N PHE A 210 -26.76 16.03 -26.94
CA PHE A 210 -25.94 17.23 -26.82
C PHE A 210 -26.78 18.47 -26.46
N GLY A 211 -27.98 18.62 -27.04
CA GLY A 211 -28.89 19.72 -26.70
C GLY A 211 -29.24 19.76 -25.21
N LYS A 212 -29.61 18.63 -24.61
CA LYS A 212 -29.93 18.54 -23.17
C LYS A 212 -28.78 18.90 -22.24
N VAL A 213 -27.54 18.59 -22.64
CA VAL A 213 -26.35 18.93 -21.85
C VAL A 213 -26.04 20.43 -21.98
N LEU A 214 -26.16 20.97 -23.20
CA LEU A 214 -25.91 22.38 -23.48
C LEU A 214 -26.94 23.29 -22.79
N GLU A 215 -28.24 22.97 -22.82
CA GLU A 215 -29.28 23.71 -22.09
C GLU A 215 -29.00 23.82 -20.59
N ARG A 216 -28.39 22.78 -20.00
CA ARG A 216 -28.02 22.77 -18.58
C ARG A 216 -26.79 23.62 -18.30
N PHE A 217 -25.83 23.67 -19.23
CA PHE A 217 -24.70 24.58 -19.12
C PHE A 217 -25.13 26.04 -19.30
N ASP A 218 -26.06 26.33 -20.21
CA ASP A 218 -26.61 27.68 -20.41
C ASP A 218 -27.24 28.26 -19.14
N GLY A 219 -27.99 27.44 -18.39
CA GLY A 219 -28.56 27.83 -17.09
C GLY A 219 -27.49 28.20 -16.06
N LEU A 220 -26.47 27.36 -15.91
CA LEU A 220 -25.34 27.60 -14.99
C LEU A 220 -24.52 28.83 -15.39
N PHE A 221 -24.38 29.07 -16.70
CA PHE A 221 -23.65 30.21 -17.25
C PHE A 221 -24.36 31.52 -16.96
N ASN A 222 -25.69 31.57 -17.15
CA ASN A 222 -26.49 32.76 -16.90
C ASN A 222 -26.55 33.08 -15.39
N GLU A 223 -26.71 32.07 -14.53
CA GLU A 223 -26.68 32.24 -13.07
C GLU A 223 -25.34 32.82 -12.58
N ARG A 224 -24.23 32.42 -13.22
CA ARG A 224 -22.89 32.91 -12.88
C ARG A 224 -22.62 34.32 -13.39
N LEU A 225 -23.05 34.64 -14.61
CA LEU A 225 -22.94 36.00 -15.18
C LEU A 225 -23.73 37.03 -14.36
N ASP A 226 -24.91 36.66 -13.86
CA ASP A 226 -25.70 37.51 -12.97
C ASP A 226 -24.99 37.74 -11.63
N PHE A 227 -24.25 36.75 -11.13
CA PHE A 227 -23.43 36.86 -9.92
C PHE A 227 -22.21 37.78 -10.11
N MET A 228 -21.55 37.74 -11.27
CA MET A 228 -20.41 38.61 -11.58
C MET A 228 -20.82 40.09 -11.77
N ARG A 229 -22.00 40.34 -12.34
CA ARG A 229 -22.57 41.71 -12.49
C ARG A 229 -22.82 42.43 -11.15
N LEU A 230 -22.93 41.69 -10.04
CA LEU A 230 -23.18 42.21 -8.69
C LEU A 230 -21.91 42.62 -7.90
N ARG A 231 -20.72 42.68 -8.53
CA ARG A 231 -19.44 43.20 -7.97
C ARG A 231 -19.03 42.65 -6.59
N LYS A 232 -19.30 41.38 -6.28
CA LYS A 232 -18.62 40.69 -5.16
C LYS A 232 -17.43 39.91 -5.69
N PRO A 233 -16.18 40.21 -5.30
CA PRO A 233 -15.03 39.41 -5.69
C PRO A 233 -15.08 38.12 -4.90
N VAL A 234 -15.54 37.05 -5.53
CA VAL A 234 -15.32 35.70 -5.01
C VAL A 234 -14.16 35.12 -5.80
N GLY A 235 -13.03 34.90 -5.13
CA GLY A 235 -11.84 34.21 -5.65
C GLY A 235 -12.09 32.72 -5.89
N SER A 236 -13.13 32.42 -6.67
CA SER A 236 -13.49 31.09 -7.09
C SER A 236 -12.60 30.71 -8.27
N ASN A 237 -11.69 29.76 -8.05
CA ASN A 237 -10.80 29.23 -9.08
C ASN A 237 -11.48 28.14 -9.93
N ASP A 238 -12.80 28.23 -10.14
CA ASP A 238 -13.53 27.22 -10.92
C ASP A 238 -13.28 27.38 -12.43
N VAL A 239 -13.51 26.28 -13.17
CA VAL A 239 -13.18 26.20 -14.61
C VAL A 239 -13.97 27.22 -15.42
N LEU A 240 -15.17 27.59 -14.99
CA LEU A 240 -16.05 28.48 -15.75
C LEU A 240 -15.63 29.94 -15.55
N ASP A 241 -15.30 30.34 -14.32
CA ASP A 241 -14.75 31.67 -14.02
C ASP A 241 -13.45 31.91 -14.78
N VAL A 242 -12.58 30.89 -14.86
CA VAL A 242 -11.33 30.98 -15.60
C VAL A 242 -11.58 31.16 -17.10
N LEU A 243 -12.54 30.45 -17.69
CA LEU A 243 -12.87 30.57 -19.11
C LEU A 243 -13.57 31.90 -19.43
N LEU A 244 -14.41 32.40 -18.52
CA LEU A 244 -15.09 33.69 -18.63
C LEU A 244 -14.11 34.86 -18.58
N ASN A 245 -13.16 34.86 -17.63
CA ASN A 245 -12.12 35.90 -17.53
C ASN A 245 -11.24 35.94 -18.78
N VAL A 246 -10.88 34.77 -19.33
CA VAL A 246 -10.08 34.68 -20.55
C VAL A 246 -10.88 35.18 -21.78
N ALA A 247 -12.19 34.97 -21.81
CA ALA A 247 -13.06 35.47 -22.88
C ALA A 247 -13.30 36.99 -22.81
N GLU A 248 -13.23 37.60 -21.62
CA GLU A 248 -13.21 39.06 -21.48
C GLU A 248 -11.89 39.68 -21.97
N GLU A 249 -10.77 38.96 -21.83
CA GLU A 249 -9.45 39.39 -22.29
C GLU A 249 -9.25 39.24 -23.81
N ASP A 250 -9.91 38.27 -24.46
CA ASP A 250 -9.80 37.99 -25.90
C ASP A 250 -11.16 37.58 -26.56
N PRO A 251 -12.11 38.54 -26.68
CA PRO A 251 -13.48 38.25 -27.11
C PRO A 251 -13.62 37.86 -28.58
N ASP A 252 -12.64 38.19 -29.43
CA ASP A 252 -12.66 37.87 -30.86
C ASP A 252 -12.21 36.41 -31.15
N GLU A 253 -11.40 35.81 -30.26
CA GLU A 253 -10.97 34.41 -30.40
C GLU A 253 -11.79 33.43 -29.56
N ILE A 254 -12.33 33.85 -28.41
CA ILE A 254 -13.01 32.98 -27.44
C ILE A 254 -14.41 33.52 -27.12
N ASP A 255 -15.33 33.25 -28.04
CA ASP A 255 -16.74 33.61 -27.88
C ASP A 255 -17.50 32.63 -26.94
N ARG A 256 -18.70 33.06 -26.51
CA ARG A 256 -19.59 32.27 -25.64
C ARG A 256 -19.88 30.85 -26.19
N THR A 257 -20.13 30.75 -27.49
CA THR A 257 -20.44 29.46 -28.12
C THR A 257 -19.24 28.53 -27.98
N LEU A 258 -18.02 29.05 -28.12
CA LEU A 258 -16.81 28.26 -27.98
C LEU A 258 -16.62 27.76 -26.55
N ILE A 259 -16.88 28.57 -25.53
CA ILE A 259 -16.78 28.18 -24.11
C ILE A 259 -17.76 27.05 -23.78
N GLU A 260 -19.02 27.17 -24.20
CA GLU A 260 -20.05 26.13 -24.00
C GLU A 260 -19.62 24.79 -24.63
N ARG A 261 -19.05 24.85 -25.84
CA ARG A 261 -18.59 23.67 -26.60
C ARG A 261 -17.33 23.06 -25.99
N MET A 262 -16.44 23.87 -25.43
CA MET A 262 -15.27 23.41 -24.68
C MET A 262 -15.65 22.72 -23.37
N CYS A 263 -16.62 23.26 -22.63
CA CYS A 263 -17.14 22.61 -21.42
C CYS A 263 -17.72 21.22 -21.75
N LEU A 264 -18.44 21.10 -22.88
CA LEU A 264 -18.93 19.81 -23.36
C LEU A 264 -17.78 18.84 -23.72
N ASP A 265 -16.74 19.32 -24.41
CA ASP A 265 -15.55 18.51 -24.74
C ASP A 265 -14.82 18.02 -23.49
N LEU A 266 -14.61 18.89 -22.50
CA LEU A 266 -13.97 18.57 -21.22
C LEU A 266 -14.80 17.57 -20.41
N PHE A 267 -16.12 17.74 -20.42
CA PHE A 267 -17.05 16.84 -19.74
C PHE A 267 -17.08 15.44 -20.38
N VAL A 268 -17.15 15.35 -21.71
CA VAL A 268 -17.18 14.08 -22.44
C VAL A 268 -15.82 13.37 -22.38
N ALA A 269 -14.72 14.09 -22.61
CA ALA A 269 -13.38 13.52 -22.62
C ALA A 269 -12.95 13.03 -21.23
N GLY A 270 -13.29 13.78 -20.17
CA GLY A 270 -12.90 13.46 -18.80
C GLY A 270 -13.67 12.32 -18.16
N THR A 271 -14.96 12.14 -18.51
CA THR A 271 -15.82 11.23 -17.75
C THR A 271 -15.82 9.81 -18.30
N ASP A 272 -16.00 9.58 -19.61
CA ASP A 272 -16.12 8.23 -20.18
C ASP A 272 -14.77 7.49 -20.29
N THR A 273 -13.68 8.22 -20.54
CA THR A 273 -12.33 7.63 -20.63
C THR A 273 -11.78 7.25 -19.25
N THR A 274 -11.97 8.10 -18.25
CA THR A 274 -11.55 7.85 -16.86
C THR A 274 -12.40 6.75 -16.24
N SER A 275 -13.73 6.77 -16.44
CA SER A 275 -14.65 5.75 -15.93
C SER A 275 -14.33 4.37 -16.50
N SER A 276 -14.17 4.29 -17.83
CA SER A 276 -13.80 3.05 -18.51
C SER A 276 -12.43 2.55 -18.06
N THR A 277 -11.46 3.44 -17.87
CA THR A 277 -10.12 3.05 -17.37
C THR A 277 -10.19 2.49 -15.96
N VAL A 278 -10.97 3.11 -15.07
CA VAL A 278 -11.20 2.60 -13.71
C VAL A 278 -11.96 1.27 -13.75
N GLU A 279 -12.98 1.13 -14.59
CA GLU A 279 -13.74 -0.12 -14.77
C GLU A 279 -12.85 -1.26 -15.29
N TRP A 280 -12.03 -1.01 -16.31
CA TRP A 280 -11.08 -1.99 -16.84
C TRP A 280 -9.99 -2.33 -15.84
N ALA A 281 -9.45 -1.34 -15.11
CA ALA A 281 -8.48 -1.59 -14.04
C ALA A 281 -9.08 -2.42 -12.92
N MET A 282 -10.32 -2.13 -12.49
CA MET A 282 -11.03 -2.90 -11.47
C MET A 282 -11.35 -4.32 -11.99
N THR A 283 -11.82 -4.45 -13.23
CA THR A 283 -12.11 -5.75 -13.85
C THR A 283 -10.84 -6.61 -13.98
N GLU A 284 -9.71 -6.00 -14.33
CA GLU A 284 -8.43 -6.70 -14.44
C GLU A 284 -7.87 -7.08 -13.06
N LEU A 285 -8.01 -6.20 -12.05
CA LEU A 285 -7.66 -6.48 -10.65
C LEU A 285 -8.54 -7.58 -10.04
N LEU A 286 -9.80 -7.69 -10.47
CA LEU A 286 -10.74 -8.74 -10.05
C LEU A 286 -10.51 -10.07 -10.80
N ARG A 287 -10.13 -10.03 -12.09
CA ARG A 287 -9.84 -11.23 -12.91
C ARG A 287 -8.48 -11.85 -12.59
N ASN A 288 -7.50 -11.02 -12.23
CA ASN A 288 -6.15 -11.43 -11.87
C ASN A 288 -5.85 -10.97 -10.43
N PRO A 289 -6.57 -11.49 -9.42
CA PRO A 289 -6.42 -11.10 -8.02
C PRO A 289 -5.02 -11.52 -7.54
N GLY A 290 -4.10 -10.56 -7.50
CA GLY A 290 -2.68 -10.83 -7.35
C GLY A 290 -1.83 -10.55 -8.59
N THR A 291 -2.27 -9.67 -9.49
CA THR A 291 -1.39 -9.03 -10.49
C THR A 291 -1.68 -7.53 -10.50
N VAL A 292 -0.80 -6.73 -9.91
CA VAL A 292 -0.77 -5.29 -10.17
C VAL A 292 0.28 -5.07 -11.24
N PRO A 293 -0.09 -4.75 -12.49
CA PRO A 293 0.94 -4.52 -13.50
C PRO A 293 1.62 -3.19 -13.21
N PHE A 294 2.87 -3.23 -12.77
CA PHE A 294 3.80 -2.12 -12.88
C PHE A 294 4.50 -2.27 -14.23
N PHE A 295 4.05 -1.50 -15.21
CA PHE A 295 4.74 -1.38 -16.48
C PHE A 295 5.77 -0.26 -16.36
N ILE A 296 7.06 -0.60 -16.34
CA ILE A 296 8.15 0.37 -16.49
C ILE A 296 8.37 0.55 -17.99
N PRO A 297 8.08 1.72 -18.57
CA PRO A 297 8.30 1.96 -19.98
C PRO A 297 9.81 1.99 -20.27
N ARG A 298 10.24 1.19 -21.24
CA ARG A 298 11.64 1.22 -21.72
C ARG A 298 11.84 2.46 -22.57
N ARG A 299 12.86 3.28 -22.29
CA ARG A 299 13.27 4.38 -23.18
C ARG A 299 14.01 3.76 -24.36
N VAL A 300 13.27 3.41 -25.42
CA VAL A 300 13.86 2.93 -26.67
C VAL A 300 14.10 4.12 -27.59
N GLU A 301 15.36 4.50 -27.78
CA GLU A 301 15.77 5.29 -28.94
C GLU A 301 15.91 4.33 -30.11
N VAL A 302 14.99 4.46 -31.06
CA VAL A 302 15.02 3.69 -32.30
C VAL A 302 15.47 4.65 -33.40
N ASP A 303 16.70 4.51 -33.87
CA ASP A 303 17.12 5.07 -35.14
C ASP A 303 16.61 4.16 -36.25
N VAL A 304 15.61 4.64 -37.00
CA VAL A 304 15.20 4.00 -38.25
C VAL A 304 14.80 5.09 -39.24
N GLU A 305 15.50 5.15 -40.36
CA GLU A 305 14.95 5.67 -41.61
C GLU A 305 13.80 4.74 -42.03
N MET A 306 12.57 5.12 -41.70
CA MET A 306 11.41 4.58 -42.37
C MET A 306 11.00 5.63 -43.39
N TRP A 307 10.81 5.22 -44.64
CA TRP A 307 9.63 5.51 -45.48
C TRP A 307 10.00 5.25 -46.94
N GLY A 308 9.82 4.01 -47.37
CA GLY A 308 9.73 3.63 -48.79
C GLY A 308 8.28 3.58 -49.31
N TYR A 309 7.30 4.01 -48.52
CA TYR A 309 5.87 3.90 -48.82
C TYR A 309 5.22 5.26 -49.07
N ASN A 310 4.31 5.33 -50.05
CA ASN A 310 3.59 6.54 -50.40
C ASN A 310 2.15 6.49 -49.87
N ILE A 311 1.88 7.22 -48.79
CA ILE A 311 0.55 7.29 -48.16
C ILE A 311 -0.29 8.36 -48.88
N PRO A 312 -1.39 7.99 -49.56
CA PRO A 312 -2.17 8.95 -50.33
C PRO A 312 -2.86 9.98 -49.43
N LYS A 313 -2.91 11.23 -49.91
CA LYS A 313 -3.58 12.34 -49.22
C LYS A 313 -5.06 11.98 -48.93
N GLY A 314 -5.46 12.07 -47.66
CA GLY A 314 -6.80 11.69 -47.20
C GLY A 314 -6.93 10.23 -46.72
N ALA A 315 -5.86 9.44 -46.73
CA ALA A 315 -5.83 8.17 -46.02
C ALA A 315 -5.90 8.38 -44.50
N GLN A 316 -6.64 7.50 -43.83
CA GLN A 316 -6.71 7.49 -42.37
C GLN A 316 -5.52 6.73 -41.79
N VAL A 317 -4.85 7.28 -40.78
CA VAL A 317 -3.84 6.52 -40.02
C VAL A 317 -4.44 6.09 -38.69
N LEU A 318 -4.38 4.79 -38.41
CA LEU A 318 -4.88 4.17 -37.19
C LEU A 318 -3.71 3.58 -36.41
N VAL A 319 -3.34 4.23 -35.30
CA VAL A 319 -2.36 3.70 -34.35
C VAL A 319 -3.09 2.78 -33.38
N ASN A 320 -2.78 1.49 -33.43
CA ASN A 320 -3.39 0.51 -32.56
C ASN A 320 -2.71 0.50 -31.18
N ALA A 321 -3.07 1.45 -30.33
CA ALA A 321 -2.55 1.58 -28.98
C ALA A 321 -2.78 0.32 -28.11
N TRP A 322 -3.81 -0.48 -28.40
CA TRP A 322 -4.08 -1.75 -27.70
C TRP A 322 -3.02 -2.82 -28.02
N ALA A 323 -2.52 -2.84 -29.26
CA ALA A 323 -1.47 -3.74 -29.71
C ALA A 323 -0.09 -3.26 -29.22
N ILE A 324 0.18 -1.97 -29.38
CA ILE A 324 1.41 -1.33 -28.92
C ILE A 324 1.55 -1.47 -27.39
N GLY A 325 0.49 -1.18 -26.65
CA GLY A 325 0.48 -1.35 -25.19
C GLY A 325 0.58 -2.80 -24.71
N ARG A 326 0.51 -3.78 -25.61
CA ARG A 326 0.75 -5.22 -25.32
C ARG A 326 2.00 -5.76 -26.00
N ASP A 327 2.78 -4.92 -26.68
CA ASP A 327 4.05 -5.30 -27.25
C ASP A 327 5.06 -5.50 -26.10
N PRO A 328 5.49 -6.73 -25.80
CA PRO A 328 6.38 -7.00 -24.68
C PRO A 328 7.74 -6.32 -24.83
N SER A 329 8.14 -5.90 -26.04
CA SER A 329 9.42 -5.23 -26.28
C SER A 329 9.49 -3.79 -25.74
N LEU A 330 8.33 -3.15 -25.52
CA LEU A 330 8.22 -1.76 -25.06
C LEU A 330 8.13 -1.63 -23.54
N TRP A 331 7.88 -2.75 -22.89
CA TRP A 331 7.73 -2.85 -21.46
C TRP A 331 8.89 -3.68 -20.93
N GLU A 332 9.53 -3.23 -19.86
CA GLU A 332 10.49 -4.12 -19.20
C GLU A 332 9.74 -5.26 -18.55
N ASP A 333 9.89 -6.46 -19.10
CA ASP A 333 9.72 -7.65 -18.30
C ASP A 333 10.87 -7.70 -17.30
N CYS A 334 10.60 -7.35 -16.04
CA CYS A 334 11.46 -7.73 -14.92
C CYS A 334 11.54 -9.27 -14.71
N LEU A 335 11.06 -10.07 -15.68
CA LEU A 335 10.90 -11.51 -15.64
C LEU A 335 11.74 -12.28 -16.68
N ALA A 336 12.63 -11.61 -17.42
CA ALA A 336 13.53 -12.29 -18.37
C ALA A 336 15.01 -11.90 -18.22
N PHE A 337 15.64 -12.34 -17.13
CA PHE A 337 16.98 -12.95 -17.27
C PHE A 337 16.79 -14.48 -17.22
N LYS A 338 16.46 -15.03 -18.40
CA LYS A 338 16.60 -16.43 -18.84
C LYS A 338 15.82 -17.53 -18.11
N THR A 339 14.72 -17.93 -18.73
CA THR A 339 14.33 -19.35 -18.87
C THR A 339 14.19 -19.62 -20.36
N GLU A 340 14.59 -20.82 -20.81
CA GLU A 340 14.46 -21.32 -22.20
C GLU A 340 15.53 -20.94 -23.24
N ARG A 341 16.80 -21.19 -22.88
CA ARG A 341 17.66 -21.97 -23.81
C ARG A 341 17.95 -23.36 -23.24
N PHE A 342 16.94 -23.90 -22.56
CA PHE A 342 17.01 -25.01 -21.60
C PHE A 342 16.60 -26.37 -22.18
N LEU A 343 16.65 -26.56 -23.50
CA LEU A 343 16.38 -27.89 -24.07
C LEU A 343 17.49 -28.41 -25.00
N ALA A 344 18.63 -27.71 -25.10
CA ALA A 344 19.77 -28.23 -25.86
C ALA A 344 21.16 -27.82 -25.35
N SER A 345 21.29 -26.88 -24.40
CA SER A 345 22.59 -26.54 -23.81
C SER A 345 22.89 -27.25 -22.49
N GLU A 346 22.06 -28.20 -22.07
CA GLU A 346 22.34 -29.07 -20.91
C GLU A 346 23.34 -30.19 -21.21
N LEU A 347 23.68 -30.47 -22.49
CA LEU A 347 24.71 -31.48 -22.80
C LEU A 347 26.13 -30.93 -22.95
N ASP A 348 26.33 -29.77 -23.59
CA ASP A 348 27.70 -29.28 -23.88
C ASP A 348 28.27 -28.30 -22.82
N ALA A 349 27.42 -27.71 -21.98
CA ALA A 349 27.88 -26.81 -20.91
C ALA A 349 28.42 -27.54 -19.66
N ILE A 350 28.41 -28.88 -19.68
CA ILE A 350 29.08 -29.73 -18.69
C ILE A 350 30.62 -29.71 -18.89
N LEU A 351 31.15 -29.27 -20.04
CA LEU A 351 32.55 -29.58 -20.41
C LEU A 351 33.54 -28.41 -20.54
N SER A 352 33.23 -27.16 -20.17
CA SER A 352 34.33 -26.16 -20.13
C SER A 352 34.16 -25.06 -19.07
N HIS A 353 34.92 -25.23 -17.99
CA HIS A 353 35.15 -24.27 -16.92
C HIS A 353 35.72 -22.93 -17.41
N THR A 354 35.17 -21.80 -16.96
CA THR A 354 35.97 -20.63 -16.57
C THR A 354 35.21 -19.74 -15.56
N ARG A 355 35.86 -19.55 -14.41
CA ARG A 355 35.36 -19.06 -13.10
C ARG A 355 34.69 -17.68 -13.12
N ARG A 356 33.43 -17.61 -12.69
CA ARG A 356 32.86 -16.44 -11.95
C ARG A 356 32.68 -16.85 -10.50
N LYS A 357 33.23 -16.09 -9.54
CA LYS A 357 33.08 -16.35 -8.09
C LYS A 357 31.59 -16.50 -7.75
N SER A 358 31.17 -17.65 -7.24
CA SER A 358 29.81 -17.82 -6.72
C SER A 358 29.64 -16.95 -5.48
N LYS A 359 28.54 -16.19 -5.39
CA LYS A 359 28.22 -15.44 -4.16
C LYS A 359 27.92 -16.45 -3.04
N ASN A 360 28.49 -16.23 -1.86
CA ASN A 360 28.37 -17.13 -0.71
C ASN A 360 27.14 -16.72 0.13
N PHE A 361 25.94 -17.18 -0.24
CA PHE A 361 24.72 -16.87 0.53
C PHE A 361 24.62 -17.73 1.79
N PRO A 362 23.90 -17.27 2.85
CA PRO A 362 23.69 -18.09 4.04
C PRO A 362 22.99 -19.41 3.67
N PRO A 363 23.36 -20.53 4.31
CA PRO A 363 22.74 -21.83 4.09
C PRO A 363 21.27 -21.81 4.49
N GLY A 364 20.49 -22.77 4.00
CA GLY A 364 19.08 -22.87 4.37
C GLY A 364 18.35 -23.97 3.63
N PRO A 365 17.12 -24.29 4.05
CA PRO A 365 16.37 -25.36 3.42
C PRO A 365 16.01 -25.00 1.99
N ALA A 366 16.02 -26.00 1.11
CA ALA A 366 15.60 -25.84 -0.27
C ALA A 366 14.15 -25.30 -0.33
N PRO A 367 13.90 -24.20 -1.06
CA PRO A 367 12.56 -23.62 -1.15
C PRO A 367 11.68 -24.40 -2.13
N LEU A 368 10.42 -24.65 -1.76
CA LEU A 368 9.43 -25.17 -2.70
C LEU A 368 9.04 -24.07 -3.71
N PRO A 369 8.60 -24.45 -4.93
CA PRO A 369 8.05 -23.49 -5.88
C PRO A 369 6.92 -22.65 -5.25
N ILE A 370 6.89 -21.35 -5.55
CA ILE A 370 5.87 -20.37 -5.13
C ILE A 370 5.88 -20.05 -3.63
N ILE A 371 5.66 -21.05 -2.76
CA ILE A 371 5.50 -20.86 -1.31
C ILE A 371 6.82 -20.83 -0.53
N GLY A 372 7.91 -21.30 -1.16
CA GLY A 372 9.21 -21.40 -0.52
C GLY A 372 9.19 -22.30 0.72
N SER A 373 9.59 -21.76 1.85
CA SER A 373 9.72 -22.41 3.15
C SER A 373 8.58 -22.09 4.12
N LEU A 374 7.51 -21.43 3.67
CA LEU A 374 6.35 -21.10 4.53
C LEU A 374 5.76 -22.31 5.25
N HIS A 375 5.71 -23.46 4.58
CA HIS A 375 5.25 -24.75 5.14
C HIS A 375 6.08 -25.27 6.32
N LYS A 376 7.27 -24.71 6.58
CA LYS A 376 8.15 -25.10 7.68
C LYS A 376 7.96 -24.26 8.95
N LEU A 377 7.17 -23.19 8.91
CA LEU A 377 7.03 -22.27 10.05
C LEU A 377 6.08 -22.80 11.13
N GLY A 378 4.97 -23.44 10.74
CA GLY A 378 3.92 -23.86 11.67
C GLY A 378 3.29 -22.68 12.43
N ASP A 379 2.63 -22.97 13.55
CA ASP A 379 1.95 -21.97 14.39
C ASP A 379 2.92 -21.24 15.35
N GLN A 380 4.13 -21.76 15.54
CA GLN A 380 5.18 -21.20 16.41
C GLN A 380 6.48 -20.97 15.60
N PRO A 381 6.53 -19.93 14.74
CA PRO A 381 7.66 -19.74 13.83
C PRO A 381 9.00 -19.57 14.54
N HIS A 382 9.06 -18.97 15.73
CA HIS A 382 10.30 -18.81 16.50
C HIS A 382 10.88 -20.14 16.95
N GLN A 383 10.04 -21.11 17.33
CA GLN A 383 10.47 -22.45 17.70
C GLN A 383 10.92 -23.24 16.47
N SER A 384 10.11 -23.22 15.39
CA SER A 384 10.44 -23.91 14.13
C SER A 384 11.73 -23.39 13.52
N LEU A 385 11.96 -22.06 13.55
CA LEU A 385 13.18 -21.44 13.07
C LEU A 385 14.38 -21.71 13.99
N ALA A 386 14.19 -21.78 15.31
CA ALA A 386 15.23 -22.21 16.24
C ALA A 386 15.66 -23.67 15.97
N LYS A 387 14.71 -24.55 15.65
CA LYS A 387 15.01 -25.95 15.26
C LYS A 387 15.80 -26.00 13.96
N LEU A 388 15.37 -25.26 12.92
CA LEU A 388 16.10 -25.20 11.66
C LEU A 388 17.51 -24.61 11.81
N ALA A 389 17.72 -23.65 12.71
CA ALA A 389 19.04 -23.09 12.98
C ALA A 389 20.04 -24.15 13.49
N LYS A 390 19.59 -25.24 14.12
CA LYS A 390 20.46 -26.36 14.50
C LYS A 390 21.00 -27.13 13.28
N ASP A 391 20.23 -27.18 12.20
CA ASP A 391 20.59 -27.91 10.98
C ASP A 391 21.41 -27.04 10.02
N TYR A 392 21.07 -25.74 9.91
CA TYR A 392 21.66 -24.82 8.93
C TYR A 392 22.67 -23.83 9.53
N GLY A 393 22.75 -23.74 10.86
CA GLY A 393 23.67 -22.86 11.57
C GLY A 393 23.05 -21.52 12.01
N PRO A 394 23.87 -20.67 12.66
CA PRO A 394 23.40 -19.48 13.39
C PRO A 394 22.92 -18.33 12.49
N ILE A 395 23.28 -18.37 11.21
CA ILE A 395 22.77 -17.50 10.16
C ILE A 395 22.26 -18.38 9.02
N MET A 396 20.96 -18.32 8.74
CA MET A 396 20.35 -19.10 7.67
C MET A 396 19.44 -18.26 6.79
N SER A 397 19.27 -18.66 5.53
CA SER A 397 18.39 -18.02 4.57
C SER A 397 17.18 -18.89 4.25
N LEU A 398 16.01 -18.27 4.20
CA LEU A 398 14.74 -18.89 3.86
C LEU A 398 14.07 -18.06 2.78
N LYS A 399 13.27 -18.73 1.94
CA LYS A 399 12.36 -18.05 1.03
C LYS A 399 10.96 -18.10 1.60
N LEU A 400 10.41 -17.01 2.12
CA LEU A 400 9.02 -16.97 2.61
C LEU A 400 8.13 -16.38 1.52
N GLY A 401 7.49 -17.25 0.74
CA GLY A 401 6.83 -16.87 -0.52
C GLY A 401 7.85 -16.28 -1.49
N ARG A 402 7.74 -14.99 -1.82
CA ARG A 402 8.70 -14.26 -2.66
C ARG A 402 9.75 -13.47 -1.87
N VAL A 403 9.63 -13.39 -0.55
CA VAL A 403 10.55 -12.64 0.31
C VAL A 403 11.73 -13.52 0.68
N THR A 404 12.94 -13.01 0.50
CA THR A 404 14.15 -13.64 1.07
C THR A 404 14.28 -13.16 2.51
N THR A 405 14.33 -14.10 3.44
CA THR A 405 14.41 -13.84 4.87
C THR A 405 15.67 -14.49 5.42
N VAL A 406 16.53 -13.72 6.06
CA VAL A 406 17.69 -14.20 6.80
C VAL A 406 17.33 -14.25 8.28
N VAL A 407 17.62 -15.38 8.92
CA VAL A 407 17.36 -15.60 10.34
C VAL A 407 18.69 -15.69 11.07
N ILE A 408 18.80 -14.90 12.13
CA ILE A 408 19.96 -14.83 13.04
C ILE A 408 19.54 -15.48 14.35
N SER A 409 20.30 -16.47 14.83
CA SER A 409 19.95 -17.28 16.01
C SER A 409 21.09 -17.47 17.02
N SER A 410 22.21 -16.76 16.87
CA SER A 410 23.31 -16.72 17.87
C SER A 410 23.61 -15.30 18.33
N SER A 411 24.13 -15.15 19.55
CA SER A 411 24.60 -13.86 20.11
C SER A 411 25.64 -13.18 19.21
N ASP A 412 26.65 -13.91 18.73
CA ASP A 412 27.73 -13.35 17.90
C ASP A 412 27.23 -12.78 16.56
N ALA A 413 26.40 -13.55 15.84
CA ALA A 413 25.79 -13.08 14.60
C ALA A 413 24.84 -11.89 14.84
N ALA A 414 24.12 -11.87 15.97
CA ALA A 414 23.28 -10.73 16.35
C ALA A 414 24.15 -9.48 16.63
N LYS A 415 25.32 -9.64 17.26
CA LYS A 415 26.29 -8.55 17.49
C LYS A 415 26.85 -7.98 16.20
N GLU A 416 27.19 -8.86 15.26
CA GLU A 416 27.65 -8.47 13.93
C GLU A 416 26.60 -7.61 13.20
N VAL A 417 25.35 -8.08 13.16
CA VAL A 417 24.26 -7.45 12.42
C VAL A 417 23.72 -6.18 13.09
N LEU A 418 23.56 -6.18 14.43
CA LEU A 418 22.86 -5.11 15.14
C LEU A 418 23.79 -4.02 15.68
N GLN A 419 25.07 -4.32 15.94
CA GLN A 419 26.03 -3.36 16.50
C GLN A 419 27.13 -3.01 15.50
N LYS A 420 27.89 -3.99 14.98
CA LYS A 420 29.03 -3.68 14.10
C LYS A 420 28.58 -3.16 12.74
N GLN A 421 27.47 -3.67 12.21
CA GLN A 421 26.91 -3.26 10.92
C GLN A 421 25.56 -2.54 11.06
N ASP A 422 25.40 -1.80 12.17
CA ASP A 422 24.12 -1.24 12.59
C ASP A 422 23.40 -0.38 11.52
N ILE A 423 24.14 0.33 10.66
CA ILE A 423 23.62 1.15 9.57
C ILE A 423 23.01 0.27 8.47
N ALA A 424 23.74 -0.75 8.00
CA ALA A 424 23.33 -1.61 6.89
C ALA A 424 22.03 -2.37 7.20
N PHE A 425 21.85 -2.72 8.48
CA PHE A 425 20.67 -3.43 8.98
C PHE A 425 19.68 -2.52 9.73
N SER A 426 19.75 -1.20 9.55
CA SER A 426 18.90 -0.25 10.27
C SER A 426 17.49 -0.07 9.69
N SER A 427 17.25 -0.43 8.44
CA SER A 427 15.93 -0.37 7.81
C SER A 427 14.97 -1.43 8.36
N ARG A 428 13.67 -1.25 8.15
CA ARG A 428 12.61 -2.17 8.61
C ARG A 428 11.95 -2.88 7.44
N SER A 429 11.58 -4.14 7.67
CA SER A 429 10.58 -4.79 6.83
C SER A 429 9.21 -4.41 7.38
N ILE A 430 8.41 -3.67 6.61
CA ILE A 430 7.14 -3.09 7.05
C ILE A 430 5.99 -4.01 6.64
N PRO A 431 5.27 -4.62 7.61
CA PRO A 431 4.06 -5.40 7.32
C PRO A 431 2.98 -4.52 6.69
N ASP A 432 2.21 -5.05 5.75
CA ASP A 432 1.17 -4.29 5.06
C ASP A 432 0.07 -3.77 6.00
N ALA A 433 -0.20 -4.51 7.09
CA ALA A 433 -1.12 -4.10 8.14
C ALA A 433 -0.79 -2.69 8.68
N VAL A 434 0.51 -2.40 8.84
CA VAL A 434 1.02 -1.13 9.37
C VAL A 434 0.80 0.04 8.40
N ASN A 435 0.52 -0.20 7.12
CA ASN A 435 0.18 0.88 6.18
C ASN A 435 -1.23 1.44 6.39
N ALA A 436 -2.02 0.87 7.31
CA ALA A 436 -3.29 1.44 7.75
C ALA A 436 -3.10 2.89 8.22
N HIS A 437 -3.96 3.80 7.74
CA HIS A 437 -3.85 5.26 7.95
C HIS A 437 -2.46 5.86 7.65
N SER A 438 -1.69 5.24 6.74
CA SER A 438 -0.33 5.67 6.41
C SER A 438 0.63 5.68 7.61
N GLN A 439 0.38 4.89 8.66
CA GLN A 439 1.17 4.92 9.91
C GLN A 439 2.67 4.73 9.67
N SER A 440 3.06 3.89 8.70
CA SER A 440 4.46 3.67 8.32
C SER A 440 5.22 4.93 7.89
N GLN A 441 4.52 5.99 7.46
CA GLN A 441 5.11 7.27 7.03
C GLN A 441 5.34 8.27 8.17
N PHE A 442 4.85 7.98 9.37
CA PHE A 442 4.97 8.85 10.56
C PHE A 442 5.67 8.15 11.72
N SER A 443 5.51 6.83 11.82
CA SER A 443 5.95 6.03 12.95
C SER A 443 7.47 5.98 13.09
N VAL A 444 7.96 6.25 14.31
CA VAL A 444 9.38 6.11 14.66
C VAL A 444 9.86 4.66 14.60
N VAL A 445 8.93 3.70 14.72
CA VAL A 445 9.22 2.27 14.64
C VAL A 445 9.60 1.87 13.21
N TRP A 446 8.90 2.44 12.21
CA TRP A 446 8.93 2.00 10.81
C TRP A 446 9.71 2.91 9.86
N LEU A 447 9.77 4.22 10.14
CA LEU A 447 10.49 5.19 9.30
C LEU A 447 11.93 4.75 9.04
N PRO A 448 12.49 4.93 7.83
CA PRO A 448 13.90 4.67 7.56
C PRO A 448 14.79 5.60 8.39
N VAL A 449 16.05 5.20 8.62
CA VAL A 449 17.01 6.05 9.35
C VAL A 449 17.38 7.25 8.48
N GLY A 450 16.78 8.39 8.79
CA GLY A 450 16.99 9.69 8.14
C GLY A 450 16.87 10.84 9.14
N SER A 451 16.83 12.08 8.66
CA SER A 451 16.67 13.28 9.51
C SER A 451 15.44 13.19 10.41
N ARG A 452 14.26 12.91 9.84
CA ARG A 452 13.00 12.81 10.58
C ARG A 452 13.03 11.72 11.64
N TRP A 453 13.48 10.52 11.31
CA TRP A 453 13.62 9.44 12.31
C TRP A 453 14.57 9.82 13.44
N ARG A 454 15.73 10.45 13.13
CA ARG A 454 16.68 10.91 14.15
C ARG A 454 16.08 11.98 15.06
N SER A 455 15.30 12.92 14.49
CA SER A 455 14.59 13.94 15.27
C SER A 455 13.58 13.33 16.23
N LEU A 456 12.65 12.50 15.73
CA LEU A 456 11.67 11.78 16.57
C LEU A 456 12.37 10.93 17.64
N ARG A 457 13.48 10.26 17.29
CA ARG A 457 14.25 9.45 18.24
C ARG A 457 14.93 10.29 19.32
N LYS A 458 15.46 11.46 18.96
CA LYS A 458 16.02 12.43 19.91
C LYS A 458 14.95 12.92 20.87
N ILE A 459 13.75 13.24 20.35
CA ILE A 459 12.63 13.69 21.18
C ILE A 459 12.24 12.63 22.20
N LEU A 460 12.09 11.37 21.77
CA LEU A 460 11.80 10.26 22.67
C LEU A 460 12.88 10.09 23.73
N ASN A 461 14.16 10.05 23.34
CA ASN A 461 15.25 9.79 24.28
C ASN A 461 15.50 10.96 25.25
N SER A 462 15.34 12.21 24.82
CA SER A 462 15.69 13.39 25.61
C SER A 462 14.51 13.97 26.40
N ASN A 463 13.28 13.84 25.88
CA ASN A 463 12.12 14.54 26.45
C ASN A 463 11.04 13.61 27.01
N ILE A 464 11.00 12.33 26.62
CA ILE A 464 9.96 11.39 27.06
C ILE A 464 10.57 10.30 27.97
N PHE A 465 11.63 9.64 27.51
CA PHE A 465 12.26 8.51 28.19
C PHE A 465 13.62 8.84 28.82
N SER A 466 13.95 10.13 28.98
CA SER A 466 15.11 10.53 29.76
C SER A 466 14.87 10.27 31.25
N GLY A 467 15.94 9.98 31.99
CA GLY A 467 15.85 9.70 33.43
C GLY A 467 15.10 10.80 34.18
N SER A 468 15.46 12.07 33.96
CA SER A 468 14.82 13.22 34.61
C SER A 468 13.32 13.35 34.30
N ARG A 469 12.89 13.02 33.09
CA ARG A 469 11.47 13.07 32.70
C ARG A 469 10.68 11.90 33.27
N LEU A 470 11.30 10.73 33.38
CA LEU A 470 10.71 9.59 34.06
C LEU A 470 10.58 9.86 35.56
N ASP A 471 11.60 10.42 36.20
CA ASP A 471 11.59 10.79 37.63
C ASP A 471 10.50 11.82 37.92
N ALA A 472 10.41 12.88 37.10
CA ALA A 472 9.38 13.93 37.26
C ALA A 472 7.94 13.38 37.20
N ASN A 473 7.71 12.31 36.44
CA ASN A 473 6.41 11.66 36.27
C ASN A 473 6.25 10.37 37.11
N GLN A 474 7.17 10.09 38.03
CA GLN A 474 7.12 8.87 38.85
C GLN A 474 5.82 8.79 39.66
N HIS A 475 5.39 9.90 40.26
CA HIS A 475 4.18 9.97 41.07
C HIS A 475 2.92 9.47 40.32
N LEU A 476 2.76 9.82 39.03
CA LEU A 476 1.66 9.33 38.21
C LEU A 476 1.65 7.80 38.09
N ARG A 477 2.84 7.19 38.00
CA ARG A 477 2.99 5.73 37.91
C ARG A 477 2.76 5.08 39.26
N SER A 478 3.26 5.66 40.35
CA SER A 478 2.98 5.19 41.71
C SER A 478 1.47 5.14 41.97
N THR A 479 0.73 6.19 41.63
CA THR A 479 -0.75 6.20 41.75
C THR A 479 -1.40 5.06 40.97
N LYS A 480 -0.92 4.73 39.78
CA LYS A 480 -1.46 3.59 39.00
C LYS A 480 -1.13 2.23 39.61
N VAL A 481 0.02 2.09 40.27
CA VAL A 481 0.35 0.87 41.02
C VAL A 481 -0.53 0.75 42.27
N GLU A 482 -0.80 1.85 42.97
CA GLU A 482 -1.74 1.89 44.09
C GLU A 482 -3.16 1.50 43.67
N GLU A 483 -3.64 2.04 42.55
CA GLU A 483 -4.93 1.66 41.95
C GLU A 483 -4.97 0.16 41.62
N LEU A 484 -3.90 -0.39 41.04
CA LEU A 484 -3.79 -1.81 40.73
C LEU A 484 -3.85 -2.69 42.00
N VAL A 485 -3.10 -2.33 43.03
CA VAL A 485 -3.11 -3.05 44.32
C VAL A 485 -4.47 -2.93 45.00
N SER A 486 -5.09 -1.76 44.95
CA SER A 486 -6.45 -1.53 45.46
C SER A 486 -7.49 -2.40 44.73
N TYR A 487 -7.37 -2.52 43.41
CA TYR A 487 -8.19 -3.42 42.61
C TYR A 487 -8.01 -4.89 43.03
N CYS A 488 -6.78 -5.37 43.15
CA CYS A 488 -6.49 -6.73 43.61
C CYS A 488 -7.01 -6.98 45.04
N ARG A 489 -6.97 -5.98 45.92
CA ARG A 489 -7.51 -6.07 47.28
C ARG A 489 -9.02 -6.29 47.29
N LYS A 490 -9.76 -5.68 46.35
CA LYS A 490 -11.19 -5.93 46.17
C LYS A 490 -11.45 -7.36 45.71
N SER A 491 -10.69 -7.86 44.73
CA SER A 491 -10.78 -9.27 44.30
C SER A 491 -10.44 -10.25 45.43
N CYS A 492 -9.43 -9.93 46.25
CA CYS A 492 -9.04 -10.71 47.42
C CYS A 492 -10.18 -10.82 48.45
N GLN A 493 -10.87 -9.71 48.72
CA GLN A 493 -12.05 -9.69 49.60
C GLN A 493 -13.21 -10.51 49.04
N ALA A 494 -13.36 -10.55 47.72
CA ALA A 494 -14.38 -11.36 47.06
C ALA A 494 -14.01 -12.85 46.95
N GLY A 495 -12.73 -13.21 47.16
CA GLY A 495 -12.23 -14.57 46.91
C GLY A 495 -12.26 -14.93 45.42
N GLU A 496 -12.20 -13.94 44.54
CA GLU A 496 -12.32 -14.10 43.09
C GLU A 496 -10.97 -13.89 42.40
N ALA A 497 -10.80 -14.56 41.25
CA ALA A 497 -9.66 -14.28 40.38
C ALA A 497 -9.69 -12.81 39.92
N VAL A 498 -8.50 -12.23 39.73
CA VAL A 498 -8.39 -10.85 39.23
C VAL A 498 -8.95 -10.77 37.81
N ASP A 499 -10.01 -9.98 37.63
CA ASP A 499 -10.64 -9.72 36.32
C ASP A 499 -9.99 -8.52 35.59
N ASP A 500 -10.30 -8.36 34.31
CA ASP A 500 -9.68 -7.37 33.42
C ASP A 500 -10.46 -6.04 33.40
N SER A 501 -10.13 -5.13 34.32
CA SER A 501 -10.86 -3.84 34.49
C SER A 501 -10.72 -2.83 33.35
N ALA A 502 -9.72 -2.98 32.46
CA ALA A 502 -9.48 -2.09 31.31
C ALA A 502 -9.75 -2.79 29.96
N LYS A 503 -10.77 -3.66 29.95
CA LYS A 503 -11.06 -4.62 28.88
C LYS A 503 -11.08 -3.99 27.48
N GLU A 504 -11.80 -2.89 27.27
CA GLU A 504 -11.99 -2.32 25.93
C GLU A 504 -10.69 -1.83 25.27
N PHE A 505 -9.89 -1.03 26.00
CA PHE A 505 -8.63 -0.50 25.45
C PHE A 505 -7.57 -1.61 25.29
N LYS A 506 -7.49 -2.53 26.26
CA LYS A 506 -6.56 -3.66 26.21
C LYS A 506 -6.92 -4.65 25.10
N GLU A 507 -8.20 -4.95 24.89
CA GLU A 507 -8.66 -5.76 23.77
C GLU A 507 -8.38 -5.10 22.43
N LEU A 508 -8.50 -3.76 22.35
CA LEU A 508 -8.12 -3.01 21.16
C LEU A 508 -6.62 -3.14 20.87
N VAL A 509 -5.76 -2.94 21.87
CA VAL A 509 -4.30 -3.10 21.72
C VAL A 509 -3.95 -4.55 21.36
N ARG A 510 -4.53 -5.55 22.03
CA ARG A 510 -4.31 -6.97 21.75
C ARG A 510 -4.73 -7.32 20.32
N SER A 511 -5.84 -6.77 19.84
CA SER A 511 -6.30 -6.95 18.45
C SER A 511 -5.30 -6.36 17.45
N ILE A 512 -4.72 -5.19 17.75
CA ILE A 512 -3.66 -4.59 16.94
C ILE A 512 -2.43 -5.51 16.90
N MET A 513 -1.96 -5.99 18.05
CA MET A 513 -0.77 -6.83 18.13
C MET A 513 -0.96 -8.18 17.44
N ALA A 514 -2.16 -8.76 17.54
CA ALA A 514 -2.53 -9.98 16.84
C ALA A 514 -2.57 -9.78 15.32
N GLU A 515 -3.25 -8.74 14.80
CA GLU A 515 -3.33 -8.48 13.36
C GLU A 515 -1.97 -8.15 12.75
N ALA A 516 -1.11 -7.43 13.48
CA ALA A 516 0.23 -7.08 13.01
C ALA A 516 1.21 -8.27 13.03
N GLY A 517 0.97 -9.28 13.88
CA GLY A 517 1.80 -10.47 14.01
C GLY A 517 1.31 -11.67 13.21
N ARG A 518 0.06 -11.63 12.76
CA ARG A 518 -0.56 -12.70 11.98
C ARG A 518 0.16 -12.87 10.63
N PRO A 519 0.46 -14.10 10.21
CA PRO A 519 0.96 -14.36 8.87
C PRO A 519 0.00 -13.78 7.83
N ASN A 520 0.49 -12.78 7.09
CA ASN A 520 -0.27 -12.06 6.09
C ASN A 520 0.30 -12.40 4.70
N LEU A 521 -0.52 -13.04 3.87
CA LEU A 521 -0.15 -13.47 2.52
C LEU A 521 0.41 -12.32 1.69
N VAL A 522 -0.08 -11.09 1.90
CA VAL A 522 0.41 -9.94 1.14
C VAL A 522 1.84 -9.52 1.50
N ASP A 523 2.33 -9.93 2.68
CA ASP A 523 3.71 -9.66 3.11
C ASP A 523 4.70 -10.64 2.45
N TYR A 524 4.26 -11.86 2.13
CA TYR A 524 5.05 -12.85 1.40
C TYR A 524 4.83 -12.82 -0.12
N PHE A 525 3.66 -12.34 -0.55
CA PHE A 525 3.25 -12.19 -1.94
C PHE A 525 2.76 -10.75 -2.16
N PRO A 526 3.68 -9.77 -2.36
CA PRO A 526 3.36 -8.34 -2.43
C PRO A 526 2.31 -7.97 -3.49
N VAL A 527 2.13 -8.83 -4.47
CA VAL A 527 1.15 -8.67 -5.53
C VAL A 527 -0.31 -8.73 -5.04
N LEU A 528 -0.56 -9.31 -3.86
CA LEU A 528 -1.87 -9.39 -3.21
C LEU A 528 -2.22 -8.14 -2.37
N LYS A 529 -1.29 -7.16 -2.21
CA LYS A 529 -1.49 -5.99 -1.33
C LYS A 529 -2.70 -5.13 -1.67
N LYS A 530 -3.13 -5.08 -2.94
CA LYS A 530 -4.28 -4.24 -3.34
C LYS A 530 -5.64 -4.84 -2.97
N ILE A 531 -5.73 -6.15 -2.81
CA ILE A 531 -6.98 -6.84 -2.48
C ILE A 531 -7.15 -7.12 -0.99
N ASP A 532 -6.05 -7.12 -0.20
CA ASP A 532 -6.06 -7.45 1.24
C ASP A 532 -6.91 -8.71 1.52
N PRO A 533 -6.52 -9.88 0.99
CA PRO A 533 -7.39 -11.04 0.88
C PRO A 533 -7.80 -11.60 2.26
N GLN A 534 -6.98 -11.38 3.29
CA GLN A 534 -7.28 -11.75 4.67
C GLN A 534 -7.95 -10.62 5.48
N GLY A 535 -8.17 -9.45 4.86
CA GLY A 535 -8.78 -8.27 5.48
C GLY A 535 -7.99 -7.69 6.65
N ILE A 536 -6.70 -8.02 6.78
CA ILE A 536 -5.85 -7.66 7.92
C ILE A 536 -5.65 -6.15 7.95
N ARG A 537 -5.28 -5.54 6.81
CA ARG A 537 -5.09 -4.08 6.74
C ARG A 537 -6.41 -3.32 6.93
N ARG A 538 -7.53 -3.87 6.45
CA ARG A 538 -8.87 -3.31 6.68
C ARG A 538 -9.25 -3.31 8.17
N ARG A 539 -9.06 -4.43 8.88
CA ARG A 539 -9.30 -4.49 10.34
C ARG A 539 -8.34 -3.58 11.10
N MET A 540 -7.06 -3.57 10.72
CA MET A 540 -6.08 -2.66 11.31
C MET A 540 -6.48 -1.18 11.16
N THR A 541 -7.07 -0.81 10.02
CA THR A 541 -7.58 0.55 9.79
C THR A 541 -8.68 0.93 10.80
N VAL A 542 -9.56 -0.01 11.16
CA VAL A 542 -10.56 0.22 12.22
C VAL A 542 -9.89 0.35 13.58
N HIS A 543 -8.98 -0.56 13.93
CA HIS A 543 -8.32 -0.56 15.24
C HIS A 543 -7.46 0.68 15.46
N PHE A 544 -6.61 1.05 14.49
CA PHE A 544 -5.83 2.29 14.53
C PHE A 544 -6.74 3.51 14.60
N GLY A 545 -7.84 3.53 13.83
CA GLY A 545 -8.79 4.64 13.85
C GLY A 545 -9.31 4.95 15.26
N LYS A 546 -9.71 3.91 16.01
CA LYS A 546 -10.19 4.05 17.40
C LYS A 546 -9.14 4.66 18.34
N VAL A 547 -7.89 4.21 18.25
CA VAL A 547 -6.80 4.76 19.08
C VAL A 547 -6.49 6.20 18.69
N ILE A 548 -6.44 6.51 17.39
CA ILE A 548 -6.19 7.87 16.89
C ILE A 548 -7.30 8.82 17.34
N GLU A 549 -8.56 8.40 17.28
CA GLU A 549 -9.71 9.19 17.77
C GLU A 549 -9.61 9.46 19.27
N LEU A 550 -9.25 8.45 20.08
CA LEU A 550 -8.98 8.62 21.51
C LEU A 550 -7.87 9.65 21.75
N CYS A 551 -6.73 9.51 21.06
CA CYS A 551 -5.61 10.44 21.20
C CYS A 551 -5.98 11.87 20.76
N ARG A 552 -6.74 12.01 19.67
CA ARG A 552 -7.23 13.31 19.20
C ARG A 552 -8.14 13.97 20.23
N GLY A 553 -9.02 13.20 20.89
CA GLY A 553 -9.85 13.70 21.99
C GLY A 553 -9.00 14.31 23.12
N LEU A 554 -7.98 13.59 23.58
CA LEU A 554 -7.05 14.05 24.62
C LEU A 554 -6.26 15.30 24.19
N ILE A 555 -5.80 15.33 22.93
CA ILE A 555 -5.08 16.49 22.38
C ILE A 555 -6.00 17.72 22.35
N ASN A 556 -7.22 17.57 21.84
CA ASN A 556 -8.17 18.68 21.74
C ASN A 556 -8.55 19.22 23.13
N GLU A 557 -8.81 18.35 24.10
CA GLU A 557 -9.06 18.75 25.48
C GLU A 557 -7.89 19.55 26.05
N ARG A 558 -6.66 19.07 25.85
CA ARG A 558 -5.46 19.74 26.34
C ARG A 558 -5.25 21.11 25.68
N LEU A 559 -5.47 21.21 24.37
CA LEU A 559 -5.37 22.47 23.63
C LEU A 559 -6.41 23.49 24.11
N GLU A 560 -7.65 23.07 24.38
CA GLU A 560 -8.67 23.95 24.94
C GLU A 560 -8.32 24.44 26.36
N LEU A 561 -7.78 23.56 27.22
CA LEU A 561 -7.32 23.97 28.55
C LEU A 561 -6.21 25.02 28.49
N ARG A 562 -5.25 24.84 27.58
CA ARG A 562 -4.19 25.83 27.31
C ARG A 562 -4.76 27.15 26.81
N ARG A 563 -5.70 27.10 25.86
CA ARG A 563 -6.37 28.30 25.31
C ARG A 563 -7.09 29.11 26.38
N LEU A 564 -7.67 28.42 27.37
CA LEU A 564 -8.38 29.05 28.49
C LEU A 564 -7.44 29.56 29.60
N ASN A 565 -6.11 29.50 29.44
CA ASN A 565 -5.10 29.80 30.47
C ASN A 565 -5.38 29.10 31.80
N LYS A 566 -6.07 27.95 31.77
CA LYS A 566 -6.27 27.15 32.98
C LYS A 566 -4.92 26.53 33.34
N PRO A 567 -4.52 26.52 34.62
CA PRO A 567 -3.28 25.87 35.02
C PRO A 567 -3.35 24.40 34.61
N VAL A 568 -2.58 24.07 33.58
CA VAL A 568 -2.35 22.68 33.18
C VAL A 568 -1.33 22.16 34.19
N GLY A 569 -1.82 21.52 35.25
CA GLY A 569 -0.97 20.95 36.32
C GLY A 569 -0.15 19.73 35.87
N SER A 570 -0.21 19.34 34.60
CA SER A 570 0.54 18.22 34.06
C SER A 570 1.80 18.70 33.33
N ASN A 571 2.92 18.03 33.59
CA ASN A 571 4.13 18.11 32.76
C ASN A 571 4.33 16.74 32.08
N ASP A 572 3.21 16.20 31.59
CA ASP A 572 3.11 14.85 31.05
C ASP A 572 3.61 14.77 29.61
N VAL A 573 3.61 13.55 29.05
CA VAL A 573 4.11 13.30 27.69
C VAL A 573 3.38 14.14 26.64
N LEU A 574 2.07 14.34 26.81
CA LEU A 574 1.29 15.13 25.86
C LEU A 574 1.68 16.61 25.92
N ASP A 575 1.87 17.17 27.13
CA ASP A 575 2.32 18.56 27.25
C ASP A 575 3.71 18.79 26.67
N VAL A 576 4.62 17.85 26.91
CA VAL A 576 5.96 17.89 26.35
C VAL A 576 5.92 17.88 24.82
N LEU A 577 5.09 17.01 24.22
CA LEU A 577 4.97 16.93 22.76
C LEU A 577 4.34 18.18 22.15
N LEU A 578 3.31 18.75 22.78
CA LEU A 578 2.70 20.00 22.35
C LEU A 578 3.69 21.17 22.42
N ASN A 579 4.45 21.29 23.52
CA ASN A 579 5.49 22.33 23.65
C ASN A 579 6.57 22.19 22.57
N ILE A 580 6.95 20.97 22.21
CA ILE A 580 7.93 20.75 21.14
C ILE A 580 7.33 21.12 19.78
N ALA A 581 6.07 20.77 19.52
CA ALA A 581 5.39 21.13 18.27
C ALA A 581 5.28 22.64 18.07
N GLU A 582 5.14 23.42 19.15
CA GLU A 582 5.18 24.89 19.10
C GLU A 582 6.57 25.44 18.70
N VAL A 583 7.65 24.75 19.08
CA VAL A 583 9.04 25.19 18.81
C VAL A 583 9.53 24.73 17.44
N ILE A 584 9.12 23.56 16.97
CA ILE A 584 9.54 22.96 15.68
C ILE A 584 8.33 22.48 14.84
N PRO A 585 7.43 23.39 14.42
CA PRO A 585 6.17 23.03 13.75
C PRO A 585 6.37 22.32 12.39
N ASP A 586 7.50 22.54 11.73
CA ASP A 586 7.85 21.88 10.47
C ASP A 586 8.29 20.41 10.64
N GLU A 587 8.66 20.01 11.87
CA GLU A 587 9.14 18.65 12.18
C GLU A 587 8.10 17.80 12.93
N ILE A 588 7.31 18.41 13.82
CA ILE A 588 6.21 17.77 14.55
C ILE A 588 4.99 18.69 14.55
N ASP A 589 3.87 18.15 14.04
CA ASP A 589 2.55 18.75 14.15
C ASP A 589 1.61 17.85 14.97
N VAL A 590 0.34 18.28 15.11
CA VAL A 590 -0.70 17.50 15.82
C VAL A 590 -0.87 16.09 15.23
N THR A 591 -0.77 15.94 13.91
CA THR A 591 -0.85 14.62 13.27
C THR A 591 0.29 13.72 13.72
N HIS A 592 1.52 14.24 13.81
CA HIS A 592 2.66 13.50 14.32
C HIS A 592 2.47 13.07 15.77
N ILE A 593 1.91 13.93 16.62
CA ILE A 593 1.60 13.60 18.01
C ILE A 593 0.57 12.47 18.06
N GLU A 594 -0.52 12.53 17.30
CA GLU A 594 -1.51 11.45 17.20
C GLU A 594 -0.85 10.11 16.81
N ARG A 595 0.03 10.13 15.79
CA ARG A 595 0.70 8.91 15.31
C ARG A 595 1.73 8.38 16.31
N MET A 596 2.41 9.27 17.03
CA MET A 596 3.36 8.90 18.08
C MET A 596 2.63 8.30 19.29
N CYS A 597 1.48 8.83 19.68
CA CYS A 597 0.67 8.23 20.74
C CYS A 597 0.23 6.81 20.39
N LEU A 598 -0.16 6.55 19.14
CA LEU A 598 -0.46 5.19 18.66
C LEU A 598 0.75 4.24 18.84
N ASP A 599 1.94 4.67 18.42
CA ASP A 599 3.17 3.87 18.60
C ASP A 599 3.46 3.60 20.08
N LEU A 600 3.40 4.63 20.93
CA LEU A 600 3.74 4.55 22.35
C LEU A 600 2.76 3.68 23.13
N PHE A 601 1.46 3.87 22.95
CA PHE A 601 0.44 3.13 23.68
C PHE A 601 0.40 1.65 23.29
N VAL A 602 0.43 1.35 21.99
CA VAL A 602 0.38 -0.05 21.53
C VAL A 602 1.65 -0.79 21.94
N ALA A 603 2.82 -0.20 21.69
CA ALA A 603 4.09 -0.87 21.99
C ALA A 603 4.34 -1.03 23.49
N GLY A 604 3.99 -0.03 24.30
CA GLY A 604 4.24 -0.03 25.75
C GLY A 604 3.27 -0.89 26.56
N SER A 605 2.02 -1.05 26.11
CA SER A 605 0.99 -1.74 26.91
C SER A 605 1.10 -3.26 26.83
N ASP A 606 1.13 -3.82 25.62
CA ASP A 606 1.05 -5.27 25.43
C ASP A 606 2.35 -5.99 25.83
N THR A 607 3.51 -5.38 25.56
CA THR A 607 4.82 -5.97 25.89
C THR A 607 5.06 -6.02 27.40
N THR A 608 4.75 -4.94 28.10
CA THR A 608 4.91 -4.83 29.56
C THR A 608 3.95 -5.76 30.29
N SER A 609 2.67 -5.79 29.88
CA SER A 609 1.68 -6.68 30.50
C SER A 609 1.99 -8.16 30.26
N SER A 610 2.42 -8.52 29.05
CA SER A 610 2.88 -9.90 28.75
C SER A 610 4.10 -10.30 29.59
N THR A 611 5.08 -9.40 29.77
CA THR A 611 6.25 -9.68 30.62
C THR A 611 5.84 -9.90 32.08
N LEU A 612 4.92 -9.07 32.60
CA LEU A 612 4.40 -9.21 33.96
C LEU A 612 3.63 -10.52 34.15
N GLU A 613 2.79 -10.89 33.18
CA GLU A 613 2.02 -12.13 33.19
C GLU A 613 2.93 -13.37 33.19
N TRP A 614 3.95 -13.40 32.31
CA TRP A 614 4.92 -14.49 32.28
C TRP A 614 5.74 -14.59 33.57
N ALA A 615 6.22 -13.46 34.10
CA ALA A 615 6.94 -13.44 35.37
C ALA A 615 6.08 -13.97 36.52
N MET A 616 4.81 -13.57 36.59
CA MET A 616 3.88 -14.06 37.62
C MET A 616 3.59 -15.56 37.46
N ALA A 617 3.37 -16.04 36.23
CA ALA A 617 3.14 -17.45 35.95
C ALA A 617 4.35 -18.31 36.37
N GLU A 618 5.56 -17.86 36.08
CA GLU A 618 6.79 -18.55 36.49
C GLU A 618 6.97 -18.58 38.01
N LEU A 619 6.64 -17.49 38.72
CA LEU A 619 6.70 -17.50 40.18
C LEU A 619 5.67 -18.44 40.82
N LEU A 620 4.46 -18.56 40.24
CA LEU A 620 3.43 -19.49 40.70
C LEU A 620 3.78 -20.96 40.42
N LEU A 621 4.52 -21.21 39.33
CA LEU A 621 5.07 -22.52 39.00
C LEU A 621 6.26 -22.90 39.90
N ASN A 622 6.99 -21.89 40.41
CA ASN A 622 8.21 -22.06 41.21
C ASN A 622 8.07 -21.45 42.64
N PRO A 623 7.40 -22.15 43.58
CA PRO A 623 7.16 -21.65 44.94
C PRO A 623 8.42 -21.27 45.72
N VAL A 624 9.53 -21.96 45.49
CA VAL A 624 10.83 -21.66 46.13
C VAL A 624 11.34 -20.28 45.68
N THR A 625 11.23 -19.99 44.38
CA THR A 625 11.61 -18.70 43.80
C THR A 625 10.69 -17.58 44.30
N MET A 626 9.38 -17.83 44.37
CA MET A 626 8.41 -16.91 44.96
C MET A 626 8.73 -16.60 46.43
N ALA A 627 9.05 -17.62 47.23
CA ALA A 627 9.39 -17.45 48.64
C ALA A 627 10.66 -16.60 48.83
N LYS A 628 11.71 -16.82 48.03
CA LYS A 628 12.93 -16.00 48.04
C LYS A 628 12.66 -14.54 47.68
N ALA A 629 11.83 -14.30 46.65
CA ALA A 629 11.43 -12.94 46.26
C ALA A 629 10.68 -12.23 47.38
N LYS A 630 9.73 -12.91 48.02
CA LYS A 630 8.99 -12.39 49.17
C LYS A 630 9.90 -12.10 50.37
N ALA A 631 10.88 -12.95 50.65
CA ALA A 631 11.84 -12.73 51.71
C ALA A 631 12.70 -11.46 51.47
N GLU A 632 13.19 -11.26 50.24
CA GLU A 632 13.90 -10.03 49.86
C GLU A 632 13.00 -8.79 50.06
N LEU A 633 11.75 -8.86 49.60
CA LEU A 633 10.80 -7.75 49.70
C LEU A 633 10.43 -7.41 51.14
N GLU A 634 10.17 -8.43 51.96
CA GLU A 634 9.88 -8.25 53.38
C GLU A 634 11.07 -7.62 54.12
N GLN A 635 12.29 -8.07 53.83
CA GLN A 635 13.52 -7.55 54.44
C GLN A 635 13.81 -6.09 54.04
N VAL A 636 13.66 -5.74 52.76
CA VAL A 636 14.10 -4.46 52.22
C VAL A 636 13.01 -3.38 52.30
N ILE A 637 11.76 -3.75 52.03
CA ILE A 637 10.63 -2.82 51.91
C ILE A 637 9.72 -2.90 53.15
N GLY A 638 9.50 -4.12 53.63
CA GLY A 638 8.52 -4.45 54.65
C GLY A 638 7.28 -5.09 54.03
N LYS A 639 6.77 -6.10 54.73
CA LYS A 639 5.62 -6.91 54.30
C LYS A 639 4.38 -6.05 54.01
N GLY A 640 3.70 -6.33 52.89
CA GLY A 640 2.44 -5.68 52.51
C GLY A 640 2.55 -4.26 51.97
N LYS A 641 3.76 -3.70 51.90
CA LYS A 641 3.97 -2.36 51.36
C LYS A 641 4.13 -2.38 49.83
N ILE A 642 3.63 -1.33 49.20
CA ILE A 642 3.82 -1.09 47.77
C ILE A 642 5.26 -0.61 47.55
N ILE A 643 5.86 -1.06 46.45
CA ILE A 643 7.25 -0.74 46.10
C ILE A 643 7.28 0.57 45.31
N GLU A 644 8.31 1.38 45.51
CA GLU A 644 8.57 2.55 44.67
C GLU A 644 9.71 2.31 43.68
N GLU A 645 9.80 3.14 42.62
CA GLU A 645 10.87 2.99 41.62
C GLU A 645 12.28 3.13 42.20
N ALA A 646 12.45 3.97 43.22
CA ALA A 646 13.73 4.16 43.90
C ALA A 646 14.21 2.89 44.61
N ASP A 647 13.29 2.03 45.06
CA ASP A 647 13.60 0.82 45.80
C ASP A 647 14.17 -0.29 44.91
N VAL A 648 13.86 -0.28 43.61
CA VAL A 648 14.22 -1.37 42.67
C VAL A 648 15.72 -1.67 42.71
N SER A 649 16.56 -0.65 42.82
CA SER A 649 18.02 -0.80 42.90
C SER A 649 18.50 -1.65 44.09
N ARG A 650 17.71 -1.70 45.17
CA ARG A 650 17.97 -2.47 46.40
C ARG A 650 17.32 -3.87 46.38
N LEU A 651 16.67 -4.24 45.28
CA LEU A 651 15.96 -5.51 45.11
C LEU A 651 16.63 -6.36 44.00
N PRO A 652 17.89 -6.82 44.22
CA PRO A 652 18.65 -7.53 43.19
C PRO A 652 17.97 -8.83 42.72
N TYR A 653 17.34 -9.59 43.62
CA TYR A 653 16.69 -10.86 43.27
C TYR A 653 15.41 -10.62 42.44
N LEU A 654 14.61 -9.61 42.79
CA LEU A 654 13.48 -9.19 41.96
C LEU A 654 13.94 -8.75 40.55
N GLN A 655 15.05 -8.03 40.44
CA GLN A 655 15.63 -7.69 39.13
C GLN A 655 16.08 -8.95 38.36
N CYS A 656 16.65 -9.94 39.04
CA CYS A 656 17.03 -11.22 38.44
C CYS A 656 15.81 -11.97 37.90
N ILE A 657 14.69 -11.97 38.63
CA ILE A 657 13.41 -12.57 38.18
C ILE A 657 12.93 -11.92 36.89
N VAL A 658 12.98 -10.59 36.81
CA VAL A 658 12.57 -9.86 35.60
C VAL A 658 13.53 -10.14 34.42
N LYS A 659 14.85 -10.20 34.65
CA LYS A 659 15.82 -10.60 33.62
C LYS A 659 15.57 -12.02 33.11
N GLU A 660 15.30 -12.96 34.01
CA GLU A 660 15.03 -14.36 33.65
C GLU A 660 13.70 -14.51 32.91
N ALA A 661 12.66 -13.77 33.32
CA ALA A 661 11.40 -13.70 32.59
C ALA A 661 11.59 -13.14 31.17
N LEU A 662 12.42 -12.11 30.99
CA LEU A 662 12.74 -11.56 29.66
C LEU A 662 13.61 -12.51 28.80
N ARG A 663 14.48 -13.32 29.42
CA ARG A 663 15.28 -14.34 28.73
C ARG A 663 14.39 -15.48 28.22
N MET A 664 13.58 -16.04 29.13
CA MET A 664 12.70 -17.18 28.86
C MET A 664 11.52 -16.77 27.99
N HIS A 665 10.90 -15.64 28.27
CA HIS A 665 9.68 -15.20 27.60
C HIS A 665 9.88 -13.82 26.97
N PRO A 666 10.78 -13.69 25.98
CA PRO A 666 11.02 -12.39 25.35
C PRO A 666 9.74 -11.95 24.64
N ALA A 667 9.20 -10.81 25.08
CA ALA A 667 7.92 -10.31 24.59
C ALA A 667 7.87 -10.28 23.05
N VAL A 668 8.95 -9.91 22.37
CA VAL A 668 9.04 -9.91 20.90
C VAL A 668 10.13 -10.88 20.44
N PRO A 669 9.81 -12.16 20.12
CA PRO A 669 10.80 -13.23 19.96
C PRO A 669 11.72 -13.07 18.74
N PHE A 670 11.30 -12.32 17.72
CA PHE A 670 12.12 -11.96 16.55
C PHE A 670 12.67 -10.54 16.59
N LEU A 671 12.45 -9.82 17.69
CA LEU A 671 12.43 -8.36 17.69
C LEU A 671 11.51 -7.84 16.57
N ILE A 672 11.62 -6.54 16.24
CA ILE A 672 10.96 -6.03 15.04
C ILE A 672 11.86 -6.33 13.82
N PRO A 673 11.33 -6.91 12.72
CA PRO A 673 12.13 -7.30 11.55
C PRO A 673 12.95 -6.16 10.94
N ARG A 674 14.21 -6.42 10.58
CA ARG A 674 15.05 -5.51 9.81
C ARG A 674 14.93 -5.76 8.32
N ARG A 675 15.49 -4.86 7.52
CA ARG A 675 15.67 -5.00 6.07
C ARG A 675 17.02 -4.41 5.69
N VAL A 676 17.72 -5.04 4.74
CA VAL A 676 18.95 -4.47 4.16
C VAL A 676 18.63 -3.72 2.86
N GLU A 677 19.26 -2.57 2.66
CA GLU A 677 19.03 -1.73 1.46
C GLU A 677 20.10 -1.93 0.37
N VAL A 678 21.16 -2.68 0.69
CA VAL A 678 22.28 -3.02 -0.19
C VAL A 678 22.71 -4.47 0.07
N ASP A 679 23.42 -5.09 -0.88
CA ASP A 679 24.13 -6.35 -0.62
C ASP A 679 25.18 -6.07 0.47
N VAL A 680 25.22 -6.90 1.51
CA VAL A 680 26.14 -6.73 2.64
C VAL A 680 26.73 -8.06 3.08
N GLU A 681 28.02 -8.09 3.40
CA GLU A 681 28.68 -9.29 3.93
C GLU A 681 28.54 -9.32 5.46
N ALA A 682 27.94 -10.38 5.99
CA ALA A 682 27.80 -10.60 7.42
C ALA A 682 28.03 -12.07 7.75
N CYS A 683 28.82 -12.33 8.81
CA CYS A 683 29.14 -13.69 9.27
C CYS A 683 29.72 -14.60 8.17
N GLY A 684 30.50 -14.04 7.24
CA GLY A 684 31.09 -14.77 6.12
C GLY A 684 30.15 -15.03 4.93
N TYR A 685 28.93 -14.47 4.95
CA TYR A 685 27.94 -14.64 3.91
C TYR A 685 27.43 -13.31 3.34
N THR A 686 27.04 -13.33 2.07
CA THR A 686 26.34 -12.22 1.42
C THR A 686 24.87 -12.23 1.81
N VAL A 687 24.40 -11.20 2.51
CA VAL A 687 22.97 -10.91 2.70
C VAL A 687 22.50 -10.00 1.56
N PRO A 688 21.58 -10.45 0.69
CA PRO A 688 21.21 -9.71 -0.51
C PRO A 688 20.32 -8.50 -0.21
N LYS A 689 20.45 -7.44 -1.00
CA LYS A 689 19.60 -6.25 -0.97
C LYS A 689 18.11 -6.64 -0.94
N GLY A 690 17.37 -6.00 -0.04
CA GLY A 690 15.94 -6.19 0.14
C GLY A 690 15.57 -7.40 1.00
N ALA A 691 16.54 -8.19 1.49
CA ALA A 691 16.25 -9.28 2.41
C ALA A 691 15.68 -8.76 3.73
N GLN A 692 14.64 -9.45 4.20
CA GLN A 692 14.17 -9.31 5.57
C GLN A 692 15.16 -10.00 6.51
N VAL A 693 15.42 -9.42 7.68
CA VAL A 693 16.28 -10.04 8.69
C VAL A 693 15.53 -10.17 10.00
N LEU A 694 15.44 -11.40 10.51
CA LEU A 694 14.81 -11.76 11.78
C LEU A 694 15.92 -12.12 12.78
N VAL A 695 15.88 -11.54 13.98
CA VAL A 695 16.82 -11.90 15.06
C VAL A 695 16.04 -12.69 16.11
N ASN A 696 16.23 -14.00 16.14
CA ASN A 696 15.49 -14.90 17.00
C ASN A 696 16.07 -14.89 18.43
N VAL A 697 15.69 -13.88 19.21
CA VAL A 697 16.15 -13.73 20.60
C VAL A 697 15.60 -14.81 21.52
N TRP A 698 14.48 -15.44 21.15
CA TRP A 698 13.97 -16.63 21.84
C TRP A 698 14.92 -17.82 21.73
N ALA A 699 15.54 -18.01 20.56
CA ALA A 699 16.54 -19.05 20.35
C ALA A 699 17.84 -18.73 21.11
N ILE A 700 18.32 -17.48 21.04
CA ILE A 700 19.54 -17.03 21.75
C ILE A 700 19.37 -17.21 23.26
N GLY A 701 18.20 -16.85 23.80
CA GLY A 701 17.88 -17.03 25.22
C GLY A 701 17.81 -18.49 25.66
N ARG A 702 17.76 -19.45 24.73
CA ARG A 702 17.69 -20.90 24.99
C ARG A 702 18.88 -21.68 24.47
N ASP A 703 19.95 -20.99 24.07
CA ASP A 703 21.14 -21.63 23.54
C ASP A 703 21.92 -22.31 24.67
N PRO A 704 22.06 -23.65 24.68
CA PRO A 704 22.80 -24.37 25.72
C PRO A 704 24.30 -24.06 25.73
N THR A 705 24.85 -23.43 24.68
CA THR A 705 26.25 -22.98 24.71
C THR A 705 26.43 -21.65 25.45
N LEU A 706 25.36 -20.90 25.66
CA LEU A 706 25.36 -19.61 26.38
C LEU A 706 24.77 -19.74 27.79
N TRP A 707 23.79 -20.63 27.97
CA TRP A 707 23.02 -20.73 29.20
C TRP A 707 23.05 -22.16 29.75
N GLU A 708 23.50 -22.31 31.00
CA GLU A 708 23.35 -23.56 31.75
C GLU A 708 21.87 -23.82 32.05
N ASP A 709 21.41 -25.05 31.77
CA ASP A 709 20.01 -25.46 31.88
C ASP A 709 19.04 -24.41 31.29
N PRO A 710 19.10 -24.19 29.95
CA PRO A 710 18.47 -23.04 29.30
C PRO A 710 16.94 -23.05 29.36
N LEU A 711 16.34 -24.20 29.65
CA LEU A 711 14.88 -24.38 29.69
C LEU A 711 14.30 -24.24 31.10
N SER A 712 15.14 -24.15 32.12
CA SER A 712 14.73 -23.94 33.50
C SER A 712 14.66 -22.45 33.84
N PHE A 713 13.61 -22.07 34.57
CA PHE A 713 13.45 -20.73 35.11
C PHE A 713 14.28 -20.59 36.40
N ASN A 714 15.48 -20.02 36.27
CA ASN A 714 16.48 -19.93 37.34
C ASN A 714 17.03 -18.50 37.44
N PRO A 715 16.37 -17.60 38.20
CA PRO A 715 16.84 -16.23 38.40
C PRO A 715 18.24 -16.13 39.02
N GLU A 716 18.67 -17.11 39.81
CA GLU A 716 19.95 -17.11 40.51
C GLU A 716 21.15 -16.98 39.56
N ARG A 717 21.00 -17.37 38.29
CA ARG A 717 22.03 -17.17 37.26
C ARG A 717 22.42 -15.70 37.05
N PHE A 718 21.58 -14.76 37.45
CA PHE A 718 21.83 -13.33 37.33
C PHE A 718 22.38 -12.66 38.59
N LEU A 719 22.41 -13.34 39.75
CA LEU A 719 22.81 -12.72 41.02
C LEU A 719 24.26 -12.23 41.03
N ALA A 720 25.16 -13.01 40.43
CA ALA A 720 26.59 -12.66 40.29
C ALA A 720 26.95 -12.26 38.85
N SER A 721 25.94 -11.96 38.01
CA SER A 721 26.13 -11.68 36.59
C SER A 721 26.04 -10.19 36.30
N GLU A 722 27.02 -9.70 35.55
CA GLU A 722 27.02 -8.33 35.00
C GLU A 722 26.16 -8.20 33.73
N LEU A 723 25.54 -9.29 33.25
CA LEU A 723 24.70 -9.29 32.06
C LEU A 723 23.52 -8.34 32.21
N ASP A 724 23.28 -7.54 31.17
CA ASP A 724 22.27 -6.49 31.19
C ASP A 724 21.45 -6.45 29.89
N VAL A 725 20.20 -6.02 30.01
CA VAL A 725 19.23 -5.97 28.91
C VAL A 725 19.40 -4.73 28.02
N ARG A 726 20.41 -3.89 28.29
CA ARG A 726 20.66 -2.58 27.64
C ARG A 726 21.31 -2.69 26.26
N GLY A 727 21.34 -3.87 25.66
CA GLY A 727 21.78 -4.08 24.28
C GLY A 727 23.29 -4.10 24.08
N ARG A 728 24.07 -4.33 25.15
CA ARG A 728 25.52 -4.55 25.10
C ARG A 728 25.89 -6.03 25.15
N ASP A 729 25.12 -6.80 25.91
CA ASP A 729 25.31 -8.23 26.15
C ASP A 729 24.38 -9.02 25.23
N PHE A 730 24.92 -9.59 24.17
CA PHE A 730 24.15 -10.17 23.06
C PHE A 730 23.51 -11.52 23.39
N GLU A 731 23.89 -12.09 24.52
CA GLU A 731 23.25 -13.22 25.18
C GLU A 731 21.83 -12.83 25.65
N LEU A 732 21.61 -11.57 26.04
CA LEU A 732 20.35 -11.08 26.60
C LEU A 732 19.93 -9.73 25.99
N ILE A 733 19.28 -9.77 24.83
CA ILE A 733 18.82 -8.57 24.10
C ILE A 733 17.29 -8.51 23.89
N PRO A 734 16.46 -8.63 24.94
CA PRO A 734 14.99 -8.61 24.80
C PRO A 734 14.45 -7.27 24.24
N PHE A 735 15.21 -6.18 24.38
CA PHE A 735 14.89 -4.86 23.83
C PHE A 735 15.60 -4.56 22.49
N GLY A 736 16.34 -5.54 21.95
CA GLY A 736 17.24 -5.39 20.82
C GLY A 736 18.51 -4.60 21.14
N ALA A 737 19.24 -4.22 20.10
CA ALA A 737 20.51 -3.49 20.21
C ALA A 737 20.72 -2.50 19.06
N GLY A 738 21.76 -1.67 19.20
CA GLY A 738 22.18 -0.67 18.21
C GLY A 738 21.19 0.46 18.00
N ARG A 739 21.23 1.11 16.83
CA ARG A 739 20.43 2.31 16.50
C ARG A 739 18.93 2.17 16.72
N ARG A 740 18.38 0.97 16.59
CA ARG A 740 16.94 0.69 16.69
C ARG A 740 16.55 -0.04 17.98
N ILE A 741 17.40 -0.01 19.01
CA ILE A 741 17.06 -0.49 20.35
C ILE A 741 15.75 0.14 20.83
N CYS A 742 14.97 -0.55 21.66
CA CYS A 742 13.71 -0.03 22.19
C CYS A 742 13.88 1.35 22.85
N PRO A 743 13.07 2.38 22.49
CA PRO A 743 13.11 3.67 23.18
C PRO A 743 12.49 3.60 24.58
N GLY A 744 11.50 2.71 24.77
CA GLY A 744 10.79 2.54 26.05
C GLY A 744 11.53 1.69 27.08
N LEU A 745 12.74 1.20 26.76
CA LEU A 745 13.55 0.41 27.70
C LEU A 745 13.67 1.09 29.07
N PRO A 746 14.04 2.39 29.19
CA PRO A 746 14.22 3.02 30.49
C PRO A 746 12.95 3.04 31.34
N LEU A 747 11.77 3.11 30.72
CA LEU A 747 10.50 3.02 31.42
C LEU A 747 10.19 1.57 31.85
N ALA A 748 10.34 0.60 30.93
CA ALA A 748 10.00 -0.79 31.20
C ALA A 748 10.81 -1.40 32.35
N ILE A 749 12.12 -1.13 32.40
CA ILE A 749 12.99 -1.65 33.47
C ILE A 749 12.70 -1.03 34.85
N ARG A 750 11.93 0.07 34.92
CA ARG A 750 11.47 0.67 36.16
C ARG A 750 10.09 0.15 36.56
N THR A 751 9.17 0.08 35.60
CA THR A 751 7.76 -0.23 35.88
C THR A 751 7.50 -1.72 36.11
N VAL A 752 8.16 -2.62 35.37
CA VAL A 752 7.92 -4.07 35.51
C VAL A 752 8.28 -4.58 36.92
N PRO A 753 9.48 -4.29 37.47
CA PRO A 753 9.81 -4.71 38.83
C PRO A 753 8.87 -4.12 39.87
N VAL A 754 8.50 -2.84 39.75
CA VAL A 754 7.58 -2.18 40.69
C VAL A 754 6.21 -2.85 40.69
N MET A 755 5.63 -3.13 39.51
CA MET A 755 4.34 -3.82 39.44
C MET A 755 4.42 -5.24 39.98
N LEU A 756 5.40 -6.04 39.52
CA LEU A 756 5.56 -7.43 39.94
C LEU A 756 5.79 -7.53 41.44
N GLY A 757 6.76 -6.78 41.94
CA GLY A 757 7.12 -6.78 43.35
C GLY A 757 5.99 -6.27 44.23
N SER A 758 5.25 -5.23 43.82
CA SER A 758 4.10 -4.74 44.59
C SER A 758 2.98 -5.78 44.67
N LEU A 759 2.71 -6.50 43.58
CA LEU A 759 1.70 -7.58 43.56
C LEU A 759 2.10 -8.73 44.49
N ILE A 760 3.35 -9.19 44.43
CA ILE A 760 3.78 -10.33 45.26
C ILE A 760 4.07 -9.93 46.71
N ASN A 761 4.43 -8.67 47.01
CA ASN A 761 4.60 -8.21 48.39
C ASN A 761 3.26 -7.92 49.08
N SER A 762 2.22 -7.59 48.32
CA SER A 762 0.90 -7.22 48.86
C SER A 762 -0.03 -8.40 49.09
N PHE A 763 0.21 -9.56 48.44
CA PHE A 763 -0.69 -10.70 48.47
C PHE A 763 0.03 -12.05 48.47
N ASN A 764 -0.63 -13.05 49.04
CA ASN A 764 -0.43 -14.45 48.65
C ASN A 764 -1.18 -14.72 47.34
N TRP A 765 -0.79 -15.74 46.58
CA TRP A 765 -1.39 -15.98 45.27
C TRP A 765 -1.58 -17.48 45.06
N GLU A 766 -2.78 -17.84 44.59
CA GLU A 766 -3.15 -19.21 44.24
C GLU A 766 -3.72 -19.24 42.82
N LEU A 767 -3.66 -20.40 42.17
CA LEU A 767 -4.27 -20.58 40.85
C LEU A 767 -5.78 -20.73 41.00
N ASP A 768 -6.52 -20.08 40.11
CA ASP A 768 -7.99 -20.17 40.07
C ASP A 768 -8.45 -21.61 39.81
N GLY A 769 -9.56 -22.01 40.42
CA GLY A 769 -10.14 -23.35 40.25
C GLY A 769 -9.37 -24.50 40.90
N GLY A 770 -8.39 -24.23 41.77
CA GLY A 770 -7.64 -25.27 42.49
C GLY A 770 -6.67 -26.07 41.62
N VAL A 771 -6.29 -25.53 40.45
CA VAL A 771 -5.30 -26.14 39.55
C VAL A 771 -3.96 -26.26 40.28
N ALA A 772 -3.36 -27.46 40.26
CA ALA A 772 -2.04 -27.65 40.84
C ALA A 772 -1.00 -26.85 40.04
N SER A 773 0.01 -26.24 40.70
CA SER A 773 1.03 -25.43 40.01
C SER A 773 1.65 -26.12 38.80
N LYS A 774 1.89 -27.44 38.88
CA LYS A 774 2.49 -28.25 37.79
C LYS A 774 1.58 -28.44 36.57
N GLU A 775 0.29 -28.17 36.72
CA GLU A 775 -0.72 -28.29 35.67
C GLU A 775 -1.02 -26.93 35.01
N LEU A 776 -0.34 -25.85 35.43
CA LEU A 776 -0.46 -24.54 34.81
C LEU A 776 -0.05 -24.61 33.33
N ALA A 777 -0.98 -24.27 32.45
CA ALA A 777 -0.75 -24.14 31.01
C ALA A 777 0.34 -23.11 30.72
N MET A 778 1.46 -23.54 30.11
CA MET A 778 2.61 -22.70 29.76
C MET A 778 2.78 -22.56 28.23
N GLU A 779 1.78 -22.97 27.46
CA GLU A 779 1.82 -22.85 26.00
C GLU A 779 1.87 -21.39 25.56
N GLU A 780 2.68 -21.13 24.55
CA GLU A 780 2.83 -19.83 23.93
C GLU A 780 1.79 -19.64 22.82
N LYS A 781 1.32 -18.41 22.64
CA LYS A 781 0.55 -17.97 21.47
C LYS A 781 1.38 -16.94 20.72
N PHE A 782 1.78 -17.31 19.49
CA PHE A 782 2.58 -16.44 18.65
C PHE A 782 1.78 -15.24 18.10
N GLY A 783 2.44 -14.08 18.09
CA GLY A 783 2.02 -12.81 17.53
C GLY A 783 3.24 -11.89 17.39
N ILE A 784 3.05 -10.57 17.27
CA ILE A 784 4.19 -9.64 17.47
C ILE A 784 4.72 -9.84 18.89
N THR A 785 3.79 -9.94 19.84
CA THR A 785 4.04 -10.30 21.22
C THR A 785 3.81 -11.78 21.46
N LEU A 786 4.70 -12.41 22.22
CA LEU A 786 4.60 -13.80 22.63
C LEU A 786 3.76 -13.88 23.91
N GLN A 787 2.47 -14.16 23.76
CA GLN A 787 1.52 -14.20 24.87
C GLN A 787 1.37 -15.62 25.40
N LYS A 788 0.84 -15.78 26.62
CA LYS A 788 0.32 -17.08 27.05
C LYS A 788 -0.89 -17.45 26.18
N ALA A 789 -0.97 -18.72 25.76
CA ALA A 789 -2.12 -19.22 25.02
C ALA A 789 -3.40 -19.20 25.87
N GLN A 790 -3.24 -19.53 27.16
CA GLN A 790 -4.27 -19.40 28.18
C GLN A 790 -3.86 -18.27 29.14
N PRO A 791 -4.65 -17.18 29.25
CA PRO A 791 -4.36 -16.11 30.19
C PRO A 791 -4.22 -16.64 31.62
N LEU A 792 -3.28 -16.10 32.38
CA LEU A 792 -3.10 -16.47 33.78
C LEU A 792 -4.33 -16.06 34.61
N ARG A 793 -4.93 -17.03 35.30
CA ARG A 793 -6.01 -16.80 36.28
C ARG A 793 -5.47 -17.11 37.67
N ALA A 794 -5.27 -16.06 38.47
CA ALA A 794 -4.76 -16.17 39.83
C ALA A 794 -5.63 -15.38 40.81
N VAL A 795 -5.82 -15.96 41.99
CA VAL A 795 -6.62 -15.41 43.10
C VAL A 795 -5.66 -14.80 44.13
N PRO A 796 -5.78 -13.50 44.44
CA PRO A 796 -4.99 -12.88 45.48
C PRO A 796 -5.57 -13.25 46.85
N MET A 797 -4.69 -13.69 47.75
CA MET A 797 -5.00 -14.15 49.10
C MET A 797 -4.39 -13.20 50.14
N PRO A 798 -5.00 -13.05 51.33
CA PRO A 798 -4.46 -12.19 52.38
C PRO A 798 -3.04 -12.59 52.79
N LEU A 799 -2.23 -11.60 53.18
CA LEU A 799 -0.97 -11.84 53.87
C LEU A 799 -1.30 -12.28 55.30
N VAL A 800 -0.97 -13.53 55.65
CA VAL A 800 -1.13 -14.08 57.00
C VAL A 800 -0.17 -13.42 57.97
#